data_AF-A0A927VEK8-F1
#
_entry.id   AF-A0A927VEK8-F1
#
_cell.length_a   1.000
_cell.length_b   1.000
_cell.length_c   1.000
_cell.angle_alpha   90.00
_cell.angle_beta   90.00
_cell.angle_gamma   90.00
#
_symmetry.space_group_name_H-M   'P 1'
#
loop_
_entity.id
_entity.type
_entity.pdbx_description
1 polymer ?
#
loop_
_entity_poly.entity_id
_entity_poly.type
_entity_poly.pdbx_seq_one_letter_code
_entity_poly.pdbx_strand_id
1 'polypeptide(L)'
;MFGKKKGFCILHGTDVDVFYLKKLDYVDHACYEEKYWGDEYNTIMRYEKNPDSYIFVEDLETGNLAGYLNFFPCEDKLYQDNLWRSEVIRDDDILPEEIAEYRAEGNHLFIMSFAIHPDYQGTEVIRLLSDDFITWLNQKEADGFPITDIAATAVSSHGKKALVNYLFRELRVMGDGNTVYLCDEIRLRKLLAHDLYFKSYQDDLYIFLPMAEHSANLRVSRFVKEQKKREGDPLTALLMEQMQNYLSYECSNAVVRDMDLIDLGCFDFLHTTDDYPLETFGDKDGATVEPGQKYRWVTNAEKQSDDPEEEQEIVIGDVRGHVVLTAHRKTHLFVLTIMFHSYPYSTTQMMDQMSYGYLKIRDPENPKQYVPFYEYLLQNFGLHACGPAKCLDYMSAKPVDEREFQDILAAEAFNNMSTEYDIDSDELREMCQTNRAQFSDYEAYLSSRSIAYVKNDFAEKVEDRICDVADYLFIVILVLFQNTALEKVNTKVTDLLENEGEVSFRIKLEIDQEYGKTIRFWEKQNFKYLASQQESAVIREAFLNDELKQEYAEHQDFLNQIVDVKAAISESRTGLIINVVAIILAVISVQPFFVEILQVLYKHLDIQAAYADSTYNYTLFGGIVAFIVIYNIIRRKRHISVRR
;
A
#
# COMPACT_ATOMS: atom_id res chain seq x y z
N MET A 1 -27.55 29.86 16.31
CA MET A 1 -27.40 31.23 16.84
C MET A 1 -26.50 31.96 15.86
N PHE A 2 -27.01 32.92 15.08
CA PHE A 2 -26.19 33.60 14.05
C PHE A 2 -25.22 34.57 14.75
N GLY A 3 -23.97 34.14 14.90
CA GLY A 3 -22.90 34.95 15.46
C GLY A 3 -22.61 36.17 14.58
N LYS A 4 -22.48 37.35 15.19
CA LYS A 4 -21.86 38.51 14.53
C LYS A 4 -20.48 38.09 14.03
N LYS A 5 -20.12 38.46 12.80
CA LYS A 5 -18.73 38.34 12.31
C LYS A 5 -17.84 39.14 13.26
N LYS A 6 -17.00 38.46 14.06
CA LYS A 6 -15.91 39.11 14.81
C LYS A 6 -14.97 39.77 13.79
N GLY A 7 -14.63 41.03 14.01
CA GLY A 7 -13.59 41.71 13.21
C GLY A 7 -12.21 41.41 13.80
N PHE A 8 -11.24 41.11 12.96
CA PHE A 8 -9.85 40.87 13.38
C PHE A 8 -8.90 41.89 12.73
N CYS A 9 -7.80 42.22 13.41
CA CYS A 9 -6.67 42.93 12.82
C CYS A 9 -5.37 42.15 13.00
N ILE A 10 -4.50 42.26 12.01
CA ILE A 10 -3.14 41.70 12.03
C ILE A 10 -2.19 42.83 12.44
N LEU A 11 -1.24 42.52 13.33
CA LEU A 11 -0.16 43.41 13.74
C LEU A 11 1.16 42.65 13.61
N HIS A 12 2.20 43.28 13.08
CA HIS A 12 3.55 42.72 13.10
C HIS A 12 4.28 43.16 14.36
N GLY A 13 5.33 42.43 14.75
CA GLY A 13 6.13 42.79 15.90
C GLY A 13 6.78 44.19 15.81
N THR A 14 7.00 44.70 14.59
CA THR A 14 7.44 46.09 14.34
C THR A 14 6.37 47.15 14.60
N ASP A 15 5.10 46.77 14.70
CA ASP A 15 3.97 47.68 14.92
C ASP A 15 3.65 47.88 16.41
N VAL A 16 4.28 47.09 17.29
CA VAL A 16 4.00 47.07 18.73
C VAL A 16 5.24 47.45 19.55
N ASP A 17 5.09 47.56 20.87
CA ASP A 17 6.18 47.79 21.81
C ASP A 17 6.32 46.63 22.81
N VAL A 18 7.37 46.68 23.64
CA VAL A 18 7.63 45.66 24.67
C VAL A 18 6.48 45.50 25.67
N PHE A 19 5.64 46.52 25.89
CA PHE A 19 4.50 46.42 26.80
C PHE A 19 3.37 45.59 26.19
N TYR A 20 3.25 45.59 24.87
CA TYR A 20 2.27 44.76 24.16
C TYR A 20 2.51 43.27 24.38
N LEU A 21 3.76 42.84 24.55
CA LEU A 21 4.12 41.42 24.75
C LEU A 21 3.47 40.80 25.99
N LYS A 22 3.02 41.61 26.97
CA LYS A 22 2.24 41.11 28.13
C LYS A 22 0.92 40.46 27.75
N LYS A 23 0.42 40.72 26.54
CA LYS A 23 -0.77 40.04 26.02
C LYS A 23 -0.50 38.56 25.68
N LEU A 24 0.76 38.15 25.55
CA LEU A 24 1.13 36.74 25.31
C LEU A 24 0.68 35.83 26.45
N ASP A 25 0.84 36.26 27.71
CA ASP A 25 0.40 35.51 28.91
C ASP A 25 -1.04 35.02 28.81
N TYR A 26 -1.93 35.82 28.23
CA TYR A 26 -3.34 35.47 28.06
C TYR A 26 -3.51 34.26 27.15
N VAL A 27 -2.73 34.18 26.07
CA VAL A 27 -2.78 33.07 25.11
C VAL A 27 -1.98 31.89 25.63
N ASP A 28 -0.77 32.10 26.14
CA ASP A 28 0.13 31.03 26.59
C ASP A 28 -0.45 30.23 27.75
N HIS A 29 -1.03 30.92 28.76
CA HIS A 29 -1.69 30.25 29.87
C HIS A 29 -2.92 29.44 29.46
N ALA A 30 -3.55 29.79 28.32
CA ALA A 30 -4.71 29.08 27.79
C ALA A 30 -4.32 27.91 26.86
N CYS A 31 -3.16 27.99 26.21
CA CYS A 31 -2.73 27.05 25.18
C CYS A 31 -1.69 26.02 25.66
N TYR A 32 -0.83 26.38 26.61
CA TYR A 32 0.34 25.60 26.98
C TYR A 32 0.34 25.17 28.45
N GLU A 33 1.01 24.05 28.74
CA GLU A 33 1.34 23.66 30.11
C GLU A 33 2.34 24.65 30.74
N GLU A 34 2.32 24.79 32.07
CA GLU A 34 3.14 25.75 32.83
C GLU A 34 4.65 25.68 32.50
N LYS A 35 5.15 24.49 32.17
CA LYS A 35 6.56 24.28 31.80
C LYS A 35 6.98 24.91 30.47
N TYR A 36 6.02 25.36 29.64
CA TYR A 36 6.25 26.00 28.35
C TYR A 36 5.83 27.48 28.35
N TRP A 37 5.48 28.04 29.50
CA TRP A 37 5.15 29.46 29.60
C TRP A 37 6.42 30.28 29.51
N GLY A 38 6.43 31.27 28.60
CA GLY A 38 7.61 32.07 28.34
C GLY A 38 8.03 32.91 29.54
N ASP A 39 9.34 32.98 29.80
CA ASP A 39 9.92 33.94 30.74
C ASP A 39 9.84 35.37 30.16
N GLU A 40 9.29 36.31 30.94
CA GLU A 40 9.07 37.71 30.51
C GLU A 40 10.39 38.38 30.09
N TYR A 41 11.47 38.13 30.84
CA TYR A 41 12.77 38.76 30.57
C TYR A 41 13.37 38.22 29.27
N ASN A 42 13.41 36.90 29.10
CA ASN A 42 13.96 36.29 27.90
C ASN A 42 13.14 36.63 26.65
N THR A 43 11.82 36.68 26.78
CA THR A 43 10.90 37.08 25.70
C THR A 43 11.18 38.52 25.23
N ILE A 44 11.32 39.47 26.16
CA ILE A 44 11.67 40.86 25.83
C ILE A 44 13.05 40.93 25.15
N MET A 45 14.05 40.24 25.68
CA MET A 45 15.42 40.27 25.14
C MET A 45 15.48 39.73 23.70
N ARG A 46 14.72 38.66 23.39
CA ARG A 46 14.60 38.12 22.02
C ARG A 46 13.85 39.08 21.09
N TYR A 47 12.75 39.66 21.56
CA TYR A 47 11.99 40.65 20.80
C TYR A 47 12.82 41.90 20.46
N GLU A 48 13.57 42.46 21.43
CA GLU A 48 14.41 43.63 21.17
C GLU A 48 15.53 43.34 20.17
N LYS A 49 16.03 42.10 20.14
CA LYS A 49 17.03 41.65 19.16
C LYS A 49 16.44 41.55 17.75
N ASN A 50 15.22 41.06 17.60
CA ASN A 50 14.55 40.94 16.31
C ASN A 50 13.03 41.20 16.42
N PRO A 51 12.58 42.46 16.36
CA PRO A 51 11.16 42.78 16.49
C PRO A 51 10.30 42.22 15.35
N ASP A 52 10.90 41.86 14.23
CA ASP A 52 10.22 41.27 13.08
C ASP A 52 9.81 39.81 13.30
N SER A 53 10.10 39.25 14.48
CA SER A 53 9.86 37.84 14.81
C SER A 53 8.41 37.50 15.17
N TYR A 54 7.47 38.44 15.07
CA TYR A 54 6.09 38.24 15.53
C TYR A 54 5.04 38.65 14.50
N ILE A 55 3.97 37.85 14.46
CA ILE A 55 2.69 38.19 13.86
C ILE A 55 1.61 37.96 14.92
N PHE A 56 0.76 38.96 15.13
CA PHE A 56 -0.34 38.93 16.09
C PHE A 56 -1.68 39.08 15.37
N VAL A 57 -2.70 38.40 15.87
CA VAL A 57 -4.10 38.65 15.49
C VAL A 57 -4.87 39.11 16.71
N GLU A 58 -5.39 40.33 16.67
CA GLU A 58 -6.19 40.92 17.74
C GLU A 58 -7.67 40.98 17.33
N ASP A 59 -8.55 40.69 18.29
CA ASP A 59 -9.99 40.84 18.13
C ASP A 59 -10.36 42.32 18.30
N LEU A 60 -10.89 42.93 17.23
CA LEU A 60 -11.25 44.35 17.21
C LEU A 60 -12.40 44.70 18.15
N GLU A 61 -13.25 43.74 18.53
CA GLU A 61 -14.36 44.00 19.44
C GLU A 61 -13.90 44.03 20.90
N THR A 62 -12.98 43.15 21.28
CA THR A 62 -12.55 42.97 22.68
C THR A 62 -11.19 43.58 22.99
N GLY A 63 -10.35 43.80 21.98
CA GLY A 63 -8.94 44.18 22.14
C GLY A 63 -8.05 43.06 22.66
N ASN A 64 -8.58 41.83 22.75
CA ASN A 64 -7.84 40.67 23.22
C ASN A 64 -6.99 40.07 22.10
N LEU A 65 -5.82 39.56 22.47
CA LEU A 65 -4.99 38.79 21.56
C LEU A 65 -5.68 37.44 21.28
N ALA A 66 -6.07 37.23 20.03
CA ALA A 66 -6.76 36.02 19.59
C ALA A 66 -5.78 34.87 19.28
N GLY A 67 -4.59 35.22 18.80
CA GLY A 67 -3.50 34.29 18.54
C GLY A 67 -2.24 35.01 18.06
N TYR A 68 -1.12 34.31 18.07
CA TYR A 68 0.16 34.83 17.60
C TYR A 68 1.06 33.73 17.03
N LEU A 69 2.02 34.17 16.22
CA LEU A 69 3.12 33.37 15.69
C LEU A 69 4.44 34.06 16.05
N ASN A 70 5.41 33.29 16.56
CA ASN A 70 6.76 33.75 16.89
C ASN A 70 7.80 32.90 16.16
N PHE A 71 8.65 33.54 15.35
CA PHE A 71 9.65 32.88 14.53
C PHE A 71 10.86 33.77 14.27
N PHE A 72 12.03 33.18 14.11
CA PHE A 72 13.25 33.95 13.83
C PHE A 72 14.32 33.13 13.11
N PRO A 73 15.26 33.77 12.40
CA PRO A 73 16.43 33.09 11.86
C PRO A 73 17.37 32.66 12.99
N CYS A 74 17.88 31.44 12.88
CA CYS A 74 18.77 30.85 13.87
C CYS A 74 20.23 30.93 13.46
N GLU A 75 21.11 31.10 14.44
CA GLU A 75 22.51 30.73 14.27
C GLU A 75 22.65 29.21 14.08
N ASP A 76 23.65 28.78 13.30
CA ASP A 76 23.85 27.37 12.91
C ASP A 76 23.86 26.42 14.11
N LYS A 77 24.40 26.88 15.24
CA LYS A 77 24.43 26.09 16.47
C LYS A 77 23.02 25.80 16.99
N LEU A 78 22.18 26.82 17.12
CA LEU A 78 20.79 26.67 17.59
C LEU A 78 19.98 25.80 16.62
N TYR A 79 20.18 26.01 15.31
CA TYR A 79 19.55 25.20 14.28
C TYR A 79 19.87 23.70 14.44
N GLN A 80 21.16 23.36 14.56
CA GLN A 80 21.60 21.97 14.79
C GLN A 80 21.14 21.41 16.14
N ASP A 81 21.07 22.25 17.17
CA ASP A 81 20.58 21.87 18.49
C ASP A 81 19.09 21.53 18.45
N ASN A 82 18.27 22.31 17.73
CA ASN A 82 16.83 22.08 17.57
C ASN A 82 16.54 20.80 16.76
N LEU A 83 17.27 20.59 15.66
CA LEU A 83 17.03 19.44 14.80
C LEU A 83 17.54 18.12 15.38
N TRP A 84 18.77 18.11 15.92
CA TRP A 84 19.50 16.84 16.10
C TRP A 84 20.07 16.61 17.50
N ARG A 85 20.49 17.65 18.22
CA ARG A 85 21.32 17.45 19.43
C ARG A 85 20.56 17.55 20.75
N SER A 86 19.49 18.33 20.81
CA SER A 86 18.75 18.53 22.07
C SER A 86 17.81 17.36 22.33
N GLU A 87 17.73 16.89 23.58
CA GLU A 87 16.80 15.83 24.00
C GLU A 87 15.46 16.39 24.51
N VAL A 88 15.41 17.72 24.70
CA VAL A 88 14.25 18.49 25.14
C VAL A 88 14.11 19.72 24.25
N ILE A 89 12.90 20.29 24.18
CA ILE A 89 12.66 21.52 23.43
C ILE A 89 13.59 22.64 23.90
N ARG A 90 14.11 23.42 22.94
CA ARG A 90 14.75 24.70 23.18
C ARG A 90 13.69 25.79 22.99
N ASP A 91 13.38 26.50 24.05
CA ASP A 91 12.34 27.53 24.09
C ASP A 91 12.83 28.75 24.86
N ASP A 92 12.61 28.78 26.17
CA ASP A 92 12.98 29.88 27.03
C ASP A 92 14.48 30.02 27.23
N ASP A 93 15.22 28.94 27.04
CA ASP A 93 16.68 28.93 27.15
C ASP A 93 17.39 29.46 25.89
N ILE A 94 16.66 29.87 24.85
CA ILE A 94 17.22 30.49 23.65
C ILE A 94 17.68 31.91 23.98
N LEU A 95 18.98 32.14 23.81
CA LEU A 95 19.63 33.43 24.06
C LEU A 95 19.47 34.38 22.86
N PRO A 96 19.44 35.71 23.07
CA PRO A 96 19.37 36.68 21.98
C PRO A 96 20.50 36.57 20.96
N GLU A 97 21.69 36.15 21.38
CA GLU A 97 22.84 35.95 20.49
C GLU A 97 22.70 34.72 19.58
N GLU A 98 21.77 33.81 19.89
CA GLU A 98 21.45 32.66 19.05
C GLU A 98 20.42 33.00 17.96
N ILE A 99 19.82 34.20 18.03
CA ILE A 99 18.99 34.78 16.96
C ILE A 99 19.91 35.47 15.95
N ALA A 100 19.94 34.92 14.74
CA ALA A 100 20.76 35.43 13.65
C ALA A 100 20.21 36.76 13.09
N GLU A 101 21.07 37.51 12.41
CA GLU A 101 20.62 38.54 11.47
C GLU A 101 20.25 37.89 10.14
N TYR A 102 19.32 38.49 9.39
CA TYR A 102 18.96 37.98 8.06
C TYR A 102 20.12 38.09 7.08
N ARG A 103 20.42 36.98 6.39
CA ARG A 103 21.58 36.79 5.51
C ARG A 103 21.17 36.62 4.06
N ALA A 104 22.03 37.02 3.13
CA ALA A 104 21.77 36.87 1.70
C ALA A 104 22.06 35.44 1.20
N GLU A 105 22.84 34.68 1.95
CA GLU A 105 23.24 33.31 1.61
C GLU A 105 22.18 32.26 1.92
N GLY A 106 21.20 32.58 2.78
CA GLY A 106 20.19 31.65 3.27
C GLY A 106 19.91 31.84 4.75
N ASN A 107 18.68 31.54 5.16
CA ASN A 107 18.21 31.70 6.54
C ASN A 107 17.43 30.45 6.97
N HIS A 108 17.89 29.81 8.05
CA HIS A 108 17.17 28.74 8.73
C HIS A 108 16.24 29.35 9.76
N LEU A 109 14.93 29.27 9.55
CA LEU A 109 13.96 29.81 10.49
C LEU A 109 13.57 28.76 11.54
N PHE A 110 13.25 29.23 12.74
CA PHE A 110 12.64 28.41 13.77
C PHE A 110 11.33 29.05 14.23
N ILE A 111 10.23 28.31 14.15
CA ILE A 111 8.96 28.70 14.77
C ILE A 111 9.02 28.27 16.23
N MET A 112 9.17 29.25 17.11
CA MET A 112 9.23 29.03 18.56
C MET A 112 7.83 28.85 19.15
N SER A 113 6.85 29.65 18.68
CA SER A 113 5.47 29.58 19.18
C SER A 113 4.47 29.77 18.06
N PHE A 114 3.41 28.96 18.06
CA PHE A 114 2.22 29.15 17.24
C PHE A 114 1.00 28.82 18.09
N ALA A 115 0.28 29.85 18.54
CA ALA A 115 -0.79 29.70 19.53
C ALA A 115 -2.06 30.44 19.11
N ILE A 116 -3.20 29.80 19.32
CA ILE A 116 -4.53 30.38 19.12
C ILE A 116 -5.35 30.11 20.36
N HIS A 117 -5.79 31.19 20.99
CA HIS A 117 -6.55 31.11 22.22
C HIS A 117 -7.86 30.31 21.99
N PRO A 118 -8.25 29.40 22.90
CA PRO A 118 -9.40 28.50 22.71
C PRO A 118 -10.70 29.18 22.27
N ASP A 119 -11.01 30.37 22.81
CA ASP A 119 -12.20 31.17 22.44
C ASP A 119 -12.25 31.64 20.97
N TYR A 120 -11.14 31.49 20.24
CA TYR A 120 -10.97 31.88 18.85
C TYR A 120 -10.69 30.70 17.93
N GLN A 121 -10.63 29.47 18.45
CA GLN A 121 -10.55 28.28 17.63
C GLN A 121 -11.84 28.07 16.82
N GLY A 122 -11.72 27.54 15.61
CA GLY A 122 -12.83 27.43 14.67
C GLY A 122 -13.26 28.77 14.03
N THR A 123 -12.49 29.84 14.24
CA THR A 123 -12.63 31.12 13.53
C THR A 123 -11.55 31.27 12.45
N GLU A 124 -11.52 32.41 11.75
CA GLU A 124 -10.53 32.68 10.69
C GLU A 124 -9.12 33.02 11.20
N VAL A 125 -8.88 33.07 12.51
CA VAL A 125 -7.59 33.49 13.11
C VAL A 125 -6.41 32.65 12.62
N ILE A 126 -6.55 31.32 12.52
CA ILE A 126 -5.47 30.46 12.01
C ILE A 126 -5.09 30.81 10.57
N ARG A 127 -6.10 31.09 9.74
CA ARG A 127 -5.92 31.46 8.34
C ARG A 127 -5.23 32.82 8.26
N LEU A 128 -5.66 33.80 9.05
CA LEU A 128 -5.04 35.13 9.09
C LEU A 128 -3.55 35.06 9.50
N LEU A 129 -3.20 34.31 10.55
CA LEU A 129 -1.80 34.14 10.97
C LEU A 129 -0.96 33.48 9.86
N SER A 130 -1.53 32.50 9.17
CA SER A 130 -0.78 31.67 8.22
C SER A 130 -0.63 32.35 6.85
N ASP A 131 -1.69 32.98 6.35
CA ASP A 131 -1.66 33.79 5.12
C ASP A 131 -0.65 34.94 5.27
N ASP A 132 -0.63 35.58 6.44
CA ASP A 132 0.28 36.70 6.72
C ASP A 132 1.73 36.22 6.90
N PHE A 133 1.95 35.08 7.55
CA PHE A 133 3.27 34.45 7.63
C PHE A 133 3.83 34.11 6.24
N ILE A 134 3.03 33.52 5.36
CA ILE A 134 3.44 33.20 3.98
C ILE A 134 3.71 34.50 3.19
N THR A 135 2.91 35.54 3.40
CA THR A 135 3.15 36.86 2.80
C THR A 135 4.48 37.45 3.28
N TRP A 136 4.76 37.36 4.58
CA TRP A 136 6.01 37.80 5.18
C TRP A 136 7.22 37.04 4.63
N LEU A 137 7.14 35.70 4.51
CA LEU A 137 8.21 34.87 3.95
C LEU A 137 8.52 35.28 2.50
N ASN A 138 7.48 35.45 1.68
CA ASN A 138 7.63 35.89 0.29
C ASN A 138 8.20 37.30 0.19
N GLN A 139 7.86 38.21 1.12
CA GLN A 139 8.46 39.53 1.16
C GLN A 139 9.96 39.46 1.51
N LYS A 140 10.38 38.60 2.43
CA LYS A 140 11.81 38.40 2.75
C LYS A 140 12.61 37.85 1.58
N GLU A 141 12.06 36.87 0.87
CA GLU A 141 12.63 36.36 -0.38
C GLU A 141 12.81 37.50 -1.40
N ALA A 142 11.78 38.33 -1.57
CA ALA A 142 11.82 39.47 -2.48
C ALA A 142 12.83 40.55 -2.06
N ASP A 143 13.06 40.72 -0.75
CA ASP A 143 14.05 41.64 -0.19
C ASP A 143 15.50 41.13 -0.29
N GLY A 144 15.70 39.90 -0.80
CA GLY A 144 17.02 39.30 -0.99
C GLY A 144 17.52 38.48 0.21
N PHE A 145 16.62 38.08 1.10
CA PHE A 145 16.90 37.22 2.25
C PHE A 145 16.22 35.86 2.05
N PRO A 146 16.84 34.93 1.30
CA PRO A 146 16.23 33.65 1.01
C PRO A 146 16.04 32.81 2.27
N ILE A 147 14.93 32.10 2.34
CA ILE A 147 14.59 31.16 3.39
C ILE A 147 15.03 29.77 2.92
N THR A 148 15.86 29.11 3.72
CA THR A 148 16.41 27.79 3.36
C THR A 148 15.48 26.68 3.80
N ASP A 149 14.99 26.79 5.03
CA ASP A 149 14.07 25.85 5.65
C ASP A 149 13.50 26.45 6.94
N ILE A 150 12.43 25.82 7.44
CA ILE A 150 11.72 26.23 8.65
C ILE A 150 11.60 25.02 9.58
N ALA A 151 12.14 25.13 10.78
CA ALA A 151 12.03 24.12 11.83
C ALA A 151 10.95 24.53 12.85
N ALA A 152 10.27 23.54 13.44
CA ALA A 152 9.29 23.75 14.50
C ALA A 152 9.23 22.54 15.44
N THR A 153 8.79 22.74 16.68
CA THR A 153 8.55 21.64 17.63
C THR A 153 7.10 21.62 18.07
N ALA A 154 6.41 20.49 17.90
CA ALA A 154 5.04 20.32 18.36
C ALA A 154 5.00 19.70 19.76
N VAL A 155 4.35 20.42 20.68
CA VAL A 155 4.09 19.97 22.07
C VAL A 155 2.67 19.45 22.29
N SER A 156 1.82 19.50 21.25
CA SER A 156 0.41 19.07 21.32
C SER A 156 -0.05 18.39 20.03
N SER A 157 -1.11 17.57 20.11
CA SER A 157 -1.71 16.92 18.93
C SER A 157 -2.26 17.93 17.92
N HIS A 158 -2.81 19.05 18.38
CA HIS A 158 -3.26 20.15 17.53
C HIS A 158 -2.08 20.82 16.80
N GLY A 159 -0.94 21.00 17.49
CA GLY A 159 0.28 21.53 16.89
C GLY A 159 0.83 20.61 15.80
N LYS A 160 0.89 19.28 16.06
CA LYS A 160 1.27 18.28 15.05
C LYS A 160 0.41 18.38 13.80
N LYS A 161 -0.92 18.43 13.99
CA LYS A 161 -1.89 18.58 12.89
C LYS A 161 -1.67 19.87 12.12
N ALA A 162 -1.43 20.99 12.80
CA ALA A 162 -1.18 22.27 12.15
C ALA A 162 0.08 22.21 11.28
N LEU A 163 1.21 21.75 11.82
CA LEU A 163 2.48 21.67 11.09
C LEU A 163 2.39 20.75 9.87
N VAL A 164 1.74 19.60 9.99
CA VAL A 164 1.47 18.69 8.87
C VAL A 164 0.68 19.39 7.75
N ASN A 165 -0.37 20.14 8.11
CA ASN A 165 -1.17 20.88 7.12
C ASN A 165 -0.37 22.00 6.42
N TYR A 166 0.71 22.49 7.04
CA TYR A 166 1.64 23.46 6.45
C TYR A 166 2.87 22.78 5.82
N LEU A 167 2.74 21.50 5.46
CA LEU A 167 3.74 20.71 4.73
C LEU A 167 5.02 20.42 5.51
N PHE A 168 5.02 20.54 6.84
CA PHE A 168 6.17 20.12 7.62
C PHE A 168 6.20 18.59 7.76
N ARG A 169 7.37 17.99 7.54
CA ARG A 169 7.61 16.56 7.79
C ARG A 169 8.06 16.31 9.22
N GLU A 170 7.64 15.20 9.81
CA GLU A 170 8.20 14.73 11.08
C GLU A 170 9.66 14.33 10.87
N LEU A 171 10.54 14.87 11.69
CA LEU A 171 11.98 14.56 11.65
C LEU A 171 12.35 13.55 12.73
N ARG A 172 11.86 13.75 13.96
CA ARG A 172 12.08 12.83 15.09
C ARG A 172 11.17 13.14 16.28
N VAL A 173 11.05 12.16 17.17
CA VAL A 173 10.49 12.31 18.51
C VAL A 173 11.63 12.49 19.51
N MET A 174 11.55 13.54 20.33
CA MET A 174 12.52 13.88 21.37
C MET A 174 12.33 13.01 22.64
N GLY A 175 13.31 13.03 23.55
CA GLY A 175 13.28 12.25 24.78
C GLY A 175 12.13 12.59 25.73
N ASP A 176 11.60 13.81 25.64
CA ASP A 176 10.43 14.28 26.41
C ASP A 176 9.07 13.98 25.74
N GLY A 177 9.07 13.34 24.56
CA GLY A 177 7.89 12.98 23.79
C GLY A 177 7.39 14.06 22.82
N ASN A 178 8.01 15.24 22.79
CA ASN A 178 7.74 16.27 21.79
C ASN A 178 8.26 15.85 20.41
N THR A 179 7.70 16.40 19.34
CA THR A 179 8.06 16.00 17.97
C THR A 179 8.63 17.18 17.20
N VAL A 180 9.79 16.98 16.59
CA VAL A 180 10.48 17.96 15.73
C VAL A 180 10.01 17.82 14.30
N TYR A 181 9.74 18.96 13.67
CA TYR A 181 9.23 19.10 12.32
C TYR A 181 10.12 20.01 11.48
N LEU A 182 10.19 19.73 10.18
CA LEU A 182 10.96 20.51 9.22
C LEU A 182 10.17 20.76 7.93
N CYS A 183 10.24 21.98 7.40
CA CYS A 183 9.73 22.35 6.08
C CYS A 183 10.90 22.83 5.22
N ASP A 184 11.33 21.95 4.31
CA ASP A 184 12.52 22.11 3.46
C ASP A 184 12.21 21.82 1.98
N GLU A 185 13.11 22.24 1.09
CA GLU A 185 13.10 21.89 -0.33
C GLU A 185 11.73 22.10 -1.03
N ILE A 186 11.11 21.03 -1.54
CA ILE A 186 9.83 21.08 -2.23
C ILE A 186 8.68 21.52 -1.32
N ARG A 187 8.72 21.18 -0.02
CA ARG A 187 7.70 21.57 0.97
C ARG A 187 7.70 23.07 1.16
N LEU A 188 8.91 23.65 1.31
CA LEU A 188 9.06 25.09 1.41
C LEU A 188 8.59 25.80 0.14
N ARG A 189 8.93 25.29 -1.04
CA ARG A 189 8.45 25.87 -2.32
C ARG A 189 6.93 25.89 -2.40
N LYS A 190 6.25 24.80 -2.03
CA LYS A 190 4.79 24.73 -2.00
C LYS A 190 4.16 25.65 -0.95
N LEU A 191 4.75 25.71 0.25
CA LEU A 191 4.32 26.63 1.29
C LEU A 191 4.38 28.09 0.81
N LEU A 192 5.50 28.49 0.20
CA LEU A 192 5.69 29.83 -0.37
C LEU A 192 4.72 30.13 -1.53
N ALA A 193 4.41 29.13 -2.35
CA ALA A 193 3.42 29.22 -3.42
C ALA A 193 1.97 29.23 -2.91
N HIS A 194 1.76 29.07 -1.59
CA HIS A 194 0.44 28.91 -0.98
C HIS A 194 -0.33 27.67 -1.52
N ASP A 195 0.42 26.64 -1.95
CA ASP A 195 -0.08 25.36 -2.43
C ASP A 195 -0.27 24.39 -1.26
N LEU A 196 -1.31 24.66 -0.46
CA LEU A 196 -1.63 23.89 0.75
C LEU A 196 -2.87 23.03 0.52
N TYR A 197 -2.79 21.76 0.93
CA TYR A 197 -3.92 20.86 0.85
C TYR A 197 -4.77 20.91 2.13
N PHE A 198 -6.05 21.22 1.97
CA PHE A 198 -7.06 21.12 3.02
C PHE A 198 -8.23 20.28 2.53
N LYS A 199 -8.44 19.14 3.18
CA LYS A 199 -9.53 18.23 2.87
C LYS A 199 -10.90 18.92 3.02
N SER A 200 -11.69 18.92 1.96
CA SER A 200 -12.98 19.63 1.91
C SER A 200 -14.18 18.78 2.33
N TYR A 201 -13.96 17.54 2.74
CA TYR A 201 -14.98 16.55 3.12
C TYR A 201 -14.52 15.73 4.33
N GLN A 202 -15.47 15.03 4.95
CA GLN A 202 -15.20 13.99 5.93
C GLN A 202 -15.40 12.63 5.30
N ASP A 203 -14.67 11.64 5.78
CA ASP A 203 -14.70 10.29 5.24
C ASP A 203 -14.28 9.22 6.25
N ASP A 204 -14.70 7.99 5.95
CA ASP A 204 -14.10 6.77 6.46
C ASP A 204 -13.53 5.96 5.28
N LEU A 205 -12.26 5.59 5.36
CA LEU A 205 -11.56 4.84 4.31
C LEU A 205 -11.53 3.35 4.65
N TYR A 206 -11.98 2.53 3.71
CA TYR A 206 -11.96 1.07 3.79
C TYR A 206 -11.02 0.51 2.74
N ILE A 207 -9.96 -0.19 3.17
CA ILE A 207 -9.03 -0.87 2.26
C ILE A 207 -9.28 -2.36 2.31
N PHE A 208 -9.39 -2.99 1.15
CA PHE A 208 -9.57 -4.42 0.99
C PHE A 208 -8.33 -5.05 0.37
N LEU A 209 -7.76 -6.02 1.08
CA LEU A 209 -6.64 -6.82 0.61
C LEU A 209 -7.15 -8.22 0.26
N PRO A 210 -7.15 -8.61 -1.03
CA PRO A 210 -7.33 -9.98 -1.46
C PRO A 210 -6.17 -10.86 -0.95
N MET A 211 -6.48 -11.91 -0.18
CA MET A 211 -5.46 -12.77 0.44
C MET A 211 -5.78 -14.26 0.29
N ALA A 212 -4.74 -15.09 0.31
CA ALA A 212 -4.85 -16.54 0.31
C ALA A 212 -3.90 -17.18 1.33
N GLU A 213 -4.28 -18.33 1.87
CA GLU A 213 -3.42 -19.16 2.72
C GLU A 213 -3.16 -20.49 2.00
N HIS A 214 -1.96 -21.04 2.13
CA HIS A 214 -1.70 -22.39 1.64
C HIS A 214 -2.44 -23.41 2.52
N SER A 215 -3.12 -24.37 1.89
CA SER A 215 -3.87 -25.44 2.56
C SER A 215 -3.07 -26.31 3.56
N ALA A 216 -1.73 -26.24 3.53
CA ALA A 216 -0.83 -26.97 4.42
C ALA A 216 -0.34 -26.11 5.59
N ASN A 217 -0.54 -24.79 5.55
CA ASN A 217 -0.08 -23.82 6.53
C ASN A 217 -1.27 -23.11 7.18
N LEU A 218 -2.08 -23.85 7.95
CA LEU A 218 -3.34 -23.39 8.55
C LEU A 218 -3.16 -22.50 9.80
N ARG A 219 -2.41 -21.41 9.70
CA ARG A 219 -2.13 -20.48 10.80
C ARG A 219 -3.37 -19.68 11.18
N VAL A 220 -4.16 -19.22 10.21
CA VAL A 220 -5.42 -18.48 10.50
C VAL A 220 -6.38 -19.35 11.29
N SER A 221 -6.53 -20.62 10.90
CA SER A 221 -7.41 -21.57 11.61
C SER A 221 -6.95 -21.83 13.06
N ARG A 222 -5.65 -21.73 13.35
CA ARG A 222 -5.12 -21.81 14.72
C ARG A 222 -5.41 -20.52 15.48
N PHE A 223 -5.13 -19.37 14.88
CA PHE A 223 -5.40 -18.05 15.44
C PHE A 223 -6.87 -17.90 15.88
N VAL A 224 -7.84 -18.29 15.04
CA VAL A 224 -9.28 -18.24 15.36
C VAL A 224 -9.63 -19.03 16.63
N LYS A 225 -8.95 -20.16 16.89
CA LYS A 225 -9.18 -20.95 18.11
C LYS A 225 -8.64 -20.24 19.36
N GLU A 226 -7.58 -19.45 19.21
CA GLU A 226 -6.94 -18.70 20.29
C GLU A 226 -7.67 -17.38 20.56
N GLN A 227 -8.17 -16.70 19.51
CA GLN A 227 -8.94 -15.45 19.56
C GLN A 227 -10.24 -15.54 20.39
N LYS A 228 -10.90 -16.71 20.45
CA LYS A 228 -12.11 -16.93 21.28
C LYS A 228 -11.94 -16.61 22.79
N LYS A 229 -10.75 -16.21 23.23
CA LYS A 229 -10.40 -15.85 24.61
C LYS A 229 -10.13 -14.35 24.82
N ARG A 230 -10.11 -13.51 23.78
CA ARG A 230 -9.85 -12.07 23.89
C ARG A 230 -11.16 -11.27 23.77
N GLU A 231 -11.25 -10.16 24.50
CA GLU A 231 -12.24 -9.11 24.20
C GLU A 231 -11.76 -8.39 22.93
N GLY A 232 -12.62 -8.33 21.91
CA GLY A 232 -12.35 -7.66 20.65
C GLY A 232 -12.58 -6.15 20.73
N ASP A 233 -12.14 -5.42 19.70
CA ASP A 233 -12.37 -3.98 19.60
C ASP A 233 -13.86 -3.68 19.33
N PRO A 234 -14.50 -2.71 20.02
CA PRO A 234 -15.94 -2.44 19.87
C PRO A 234 -16.38 -2.10 18.43
N LEU A 235 -15.55 -1.37 17.67
CA LEU A 235 -15.90 -0.98 16.29
C LEU A 235 -15.80 -2.18 15.35
N THR A 236 -14.75 -3.00 15.49
CA THR A 236 -14.66 -4.27 14.74
C THR A 236 -15.82 -5.21 15.08
N ALA A 237 -16.19 -5.31 16.36
CA ALA A 237 -17.31 -6.14 16.80
C ALA A 237 -18.64 -5.64 16.21
N LEU A 238 -18.86 -4.33 16.17
CA LEU A 238 -20.04 -3.73 15.56
C LEU A 238 -20.11 -4.03 14.05
N LEU A 239 -19.03 -3.80 13.30
CA LEU A 239 -19.00 -4.14 11.87
C LEU A 239 -19.28 -5.63 11.67
N MET A 240 -18.62 -6.50 12.44
CA MET A 240 -18.80 -7.95 12.34
C MET A 240 -20.25 -8.37 12.63
N GLU A 241 -20.89 -7.75 13.62
CA GLU A 241 -22.30 -7.97 13.94
C GLU A 241 -23.21 -7.54 12.77
N GLN A 242 -23.00 -6.34 12.22
CA GLN A 242 -23.81 -5.82 11.11
C GLN A 242 -23.63 -6.66 9.84
N MET A 243 -22.39 -7.00 9.49
CA MET A 243 -22.09 -7.90 8.38
C MET A 243 -22.73 -9.28 8.60
N GLN A 244 -22.68 -9.83 9.82
CA GLN A 244 -23.30 -11.12 10.13
C GLN A 244 -24.84 -11.07 10.04
N ASN A 245 -25.46 -9.96 10.45
CA ASN A 245 -26.88 -9.71 10.32
C ASN A 245 -27.28 -9.66 8.85
N TYR A 246 -26.57 -8.88 8.04
CA TYR A 246 -26.78 -8.79 6.60
C TYR A 246 -26.58 -10.14 5.91
N LEU A 247 -25.52 -10.85 6.26
CA LEU A 247 -25.24 -12.20 5.79
C LEU A 247 -26.41 -13.16 6.02
N SER A 248 -27.12 -13.05 7.15
CA SER A 248 -28.32 -13.85 7.43
C SER A 248 -29.57 -13.36 6.71
N TYR A 249 -29.70 -12.04 6.54
CA TYR A 249 -30.87 -11.38 5.98
C TYR A 249 -30.89 -11.36 4.45
N GLU A 250 -29.77 -11.01 3.81
CA GLU A 250 -29.63 -10.80 2.36
C GLU A 250 -29.22 -12.06 1.60
N CYS A 251 -28.50 -12.99 2.22
CA CYS A 251 -27.99 -14.17 1.52
C CYS A 251 -28.84 -15.42 1.72
N SER A 252 -28.97 -16.20 0.65
CA SER A 252 -29.74 -17.46 0.64
C SER A 252 -28.86 -18.72 0.49
N ASN A 253 -27.56 -18.56 0.21
CA ASN A 253 -26.70 -19.64 -0.27
C ASN A 253 -25.82 -20.30 0.84
N ALA A 254 -25.36 -21.52 0.56
CA ALA A 254 -24.42 -22.28 1.37
C ALA A 254 -22.99 -21.69 1.41
N VAL A 255 -22.59 -20.83 0.46
CA VAL A 255 -21.29 -20.11 0.47
C VAL A 255 -21.06 -19.41 1.79
N VAL A 256 -22.11 -18.76 2.23
CA VAL A 256 -22.15 -17.91 3.39
C VAL A 256 -22.03 -18.70 4.70
N ARG A 257 -22.43 -19.97 4.71
CA ARG A 257 -22.27 -20.85 5.89
C ARG A 257 -20.81 -21.19 6.18
N ASP A 258 -19.94 -21.05 5.19
CA ASP A 258 -18.52 -21.35 5.29
C ASP A 258 -17.67 -20.08 5.48
N MET A 259 -18.32 -18.92 5.64
CA MET A 259 -17.67 -17.64 5.93
C MET A 259 -17.57 -17.41 7.43
N ASP A 260 -16.41 -16.94 7.88
CA ASP A 260 -16.24 -16.37 9.21
C ASP A 260 -15.71 -14.94 9.10
N LEU A 261 -16.07 -14.14 10.09
CA LEU A 261 -15.48 -12.84 10.34
C LEU A 261 -14.54 -12.96 11.55
N ILE A 262 -13.33 -12.43 11.42
CA ILE A 262 -12.27 -12.58 12.41
C ILE A 262 -11.65 -11.21 12.68
N ASP A 263 -11.67 -10.77 13.93
CA ASP A 263 -10.94 -9.59 14.39
C ASP A 263 -9.44 -9.90 14.46
N LEU A 264 -8.62 -9.17 13.68
CA LEU A 264 -7.16 -9.27 13.73
C LEU A 264 -6.55 -8.24 14.71
N GLY A 265 -7.35 -7.34 15.24
CA GLY A 265 -6.96 -6.25 16.11
C GLY A 265 -6.81 -4.93 15.35
N CYS A 266 -6.16 -3.97 16.02
CA CYS A 266 -5.92 -2.65 15.48
C CYS A 266 -4.43 -2.34 15.44
N PHE A 267 -4.01 -1.62 14.41
CA PHE A 267 -2.61 -1.29 14.13
C PHE A 267 -2.49 0.20 13.82
N ASP A 268 -1.33 0.79 14.11
CA ASP A 268 -1.06 2.19 13.78
C ASP A 268 -0.36 2.23 12.42
N PHE A 269 -1.12 2.58 11.37
CA PHE A 269 -0.63 2.60 9.99
C PHE A 269 0.13 3.88 9.71
N LEU A 270 1.25 3.75 9.01
CA LEU A 270 2.07 4.87 8.57
C LEU A 270 1.36 5.66 7.47
N HIS A 271 1.33 6.98 7.60
CA HIS A 271 0.98 7.88 6.51
C HIS A 271 2.20 8.66 6.04
N THR A 272 2.44 8.65 4.73
CA THR A 272 3.54 9.36 4.05
C THR A 272 3.00 10.21 2.91
N THR A 273 3.87 11.03 2.32
CA THR A 273 3.65 11.58 0.98
C THR A 273 4.00 10.53 -0.09
N ASP A 274 3.95 10.89 -1.37
CA ASP A 274 4.27 10.06 -2.56
C ASP A 274 5.78 9.91 -2.84
N ASP A 275 6.63 10.39 -1.94
CA ASP A 275 8.09 10.30 -2.00
C ASP A 275 8.60 8.98 -1.39
N TYR A 276 8.33 7.88 -2.10
CA TYR A 276 8.85 6.55 -1.75
C TYR A 276 10.38 6.46 -1.98
N PRO A 277 11.12 5.72 -1.14
CA PRO A 277 12.58 5.55 -1.29
C PRO A 277 12.97 5.03 -2.69
N LEU A 278 13.99 5.63 -3.34
CA LEU A 278 14.43 5.31 -4.70
C LEU A 278 15.77 4.55 -4.67
N GLU A 279 15.99 3.59 -5.58
CA GLU A 279 17.35 3.08 -5.81
C GLU A 279 17.89 3.56 -7.16
N THR A 280 19.08 4.16 -7.12
CA THR A 280 19.90 4.43 -8.31
C THR A 280 20.46 3.12 -8.87
N PHE A 281 20.38 2.94 -10.20
CA PHE A 281 21.10 1.85 -10.86
C PHE A 281 22.61 2.03 -10.66
N GLY A 282 23.19 1.23 -9.77
CA GLY A 282 24.60 0.90 -9.69
C GLY A 282 25.59 2.08 -9.75
N ASP A 283 26.12 2.46 -8.60
CA ASP A 283 27.52 2.11 -8.32
C ASP A 283 27.76 2.15 -6.80
N LYS A 284 28.14 1.00 -6.26
CA LYS A 284 29.00 0.97 -5.07
C LYS A 284 30.34 1.55 -5.52
N ASP A 285 30.51 2.85 -5.34
CA ASP A 285 31.76 3.56 -5.07
C ASP A 285 31.65 5.03 -5.52
N GLY A 286 31.12 5.88 -4.63
CA GLY A 286 31.50 7.28 -4.46
C GLY A 286 31.77 8.14 -5.70
N ALA A 287 30.85 8.20 -6.66
CA ALA A 287 30.91 9.16 -7.76
C ALA A 287 29.66 10.05 -7.80
N THR A 288 29.88 11.36 -7.88
CA THR A 288 28.89 12.41 -8.10
C THR A 288 27.92 12.05 -9.24
N VAL A 289 26.62 12.06 -8.93
CA VAL A 289 25.52 11.76 -9.86
C VAL A 289 25.49 12.81 -10.99
N GLU A 290 25.70 12.38 -12.24
CA GLU A 290 25.56 13.25 -13.41
C GLU A 290 24.09 13.30 -13.92
N PRO A 291 23.65 14.41 -14.55
CA PRO A 291 22.29 14.51 -15.09
C PRO A 291 22.05 13.50 -16.23
N GLY A 292 21.13 12.56 -16.03
CA GLY A 292 20.69 11.61 -17.06
C GLY A 292 20.75 10.13 -16.70
N GLN A 293 21.12 9.75 -15.46
CA GLN A 293 20.97 8.37 -15.00
C GLN A 293 19.49 8.00 -14.83
N LYS A 294 19.15 6.75 -15.19
CA LYS A 294 17.82 6.18 -15.04
C LYS A 294 17.63 5.66 -13.61
N TYR A 295 16.54 6.05 -12.96
CA TYR A 295 16.10 5.55 -11.66
C TYR A 295 15.28 4.26 -11.82
N ARG A 296 15.31 3.36 -10.83
CA ARG A 296 14.36 2.24 -10.74
C ARG A 296 13.54 2.35 -9.47
N TRP A 297 12.23 2.18 -9.62
CA TRP A 297 11.33 1.96 -8.50
C TRP A 297 11.64 0.61 -7.83
N VAL A 298 11.77 0.59 -6.52
CA VAL A 298 12.03 -0.63 -5.73
C VAL A 298 10.70 -1.10 -5.17
N THR A 299 10.23 -2.27 -5.62
CA THR A 299 9.18 -2.98 -4.90
C THR A 299 9.81 -3.84 -3.80
N ASN A 300 9.04 -4.12 -2.73
CA ASN A 300 9.47 -4.75 -1.47
C ASN A 300 10.24 -6.09 -1.59
N ALA A 301 10.39 -6.69 -2.78
CA ALA A 301 11.02 -7.99 -2.95
C ALA A 301 12.57 -7.99 -2.87
N GLU A 302 13.24 -6.83 -2.92
CA GLU A 302 14.68 -6.79 -3.28
C GLU A 302 15.68 -6.12 -2.33
N LYS A 303 15.36 -5.67 -1.10
CA LYS A 303 16.40 -5.04 -0.24
C LYS A 303 16.48 -5.51 1.21
N GLN A 304 17.63 -6.11 1.55
CA GLN A 304 18.32 -5.95 2.82
C GLN A 304 19.55 -5.06 2.54
N SER A 305 19.54 -3.80 2.98
CA SER A 305 20.73 -2.93 2.99
C SER A 305 21.24 -2.73 4.43
N ASP A 306 22.56 -2.62 4.56
CA ASP A 306 23.32 -2.56 5.82
C ASP A 306 23.63 -1.10 6.28
N ASP A 307 23.03 -0.07 5.67
CA ASP A 307 23.30 1.34 6.01
C ASP A 307 22.00 2.06 6.46
N PRO A 308 21.86 2.44 7.74
CA PRO A 308 20.61 2.97 8.30
C PRO A 308 20.41 4.49 8.13
N GLU A 309 21.38 5.22 7.56
CA GLU A 309 21.29 6.68 7.34
C GLU A 309 20.84 7.08 5.93
N GLU A 310 20.87 6.17 4.94
CA GLU A 310 20.37 6.46 3.59
C GLU A 310 18.88 6.05 3.46
N GLU A 311 18.03 7.07 3.36
CA GLU A 311 16.58 7.06 3.12
C GLU A 311 15.68 6.75 4.34
N GLN A 312 15.66 7.67 5.32
CA GLN A 312 14.56 7.74 6.29
C GLN A 312 13.25 8.12 5.59
N GLU A 313 12.23 7.27 5.77
CA GLU A 313 10.88 7.48 5.27
C GLU A 313 10.31 8.81 5.79
N ILE A 314 9.68 9.60 4.93
CA ILE A 314 9.08 10.87 5.34
C ILE A 314 7.71 10.60 5.96
N VAL A 315 7.71 10.59 7.30
CA VAL A 315 6.52 10.35 8.12
C VAL A 315 5.69 11.63 8.21
N ILE A 316 4.44 11.57 7.75
CA ILE A 316 3.43 12.60 8.04
C ILE A 316 2.79 12.32 9.41
N GLY A 317 2.56 11.05 9.71
CA GLY A 317 2.07 10.60 11.00
C GLY A 317 1.56 9.16 10.95
N ASP A 318 0.75 8.80 11.94
CA ASP A 318 0.11 7.50 12.02
C ASP A 318 -1.39 7.59 12.26
N VAL A 319 -2.11 6.56 11.79
CA VAL A 319 -3.55 6.46 11.89
C VAL A 319 -3.95 5.07 12.34
N ARG A 320 -4.82 5.01 13.37
CA ARG A 320 -5.31 3.75 13.93
C ARG A 320 -6.25 3.08 12.93
N GLY A 321 -5.83 1.95 12.37
CA GLY A 321 -6.64 1.10 11.50
C GLY A 321 -7.20 -0.11 12.25
N HIS A 322 -8.47 -0.42 12.02
CA HIS A 322 -9.18 -1.56 12.61
C HIS A 322 -9.28 -2.67 11.55
N VAL A 323 -8.82 -3.89 11.86
CA VAL A 323 -8.60 -4.92 10.83
C VAL A 323 -9.51 -6.13 11.05
N VAL A 324 -10.40 -6.38 10.09
CA VAL A 324 -11.31 -7.53 10.06
C VAL A 324 -10.98 -8.42 8.88
N LEU A 325 -10.79 -9.71 9.13
CA LEU A 325 -10.55 -10.72 8.11
C LEU A 325 -11.84 -11.51 7.84
N THR A 326 -12.34 -11.42 6.60
CA THR A 326 -13.41 -12.30 6.12
C THR A 326 -12.78 -13.55 5.53
N ALA A 327 -13.03 -14.71 6.14
CA ALA A 327 -12.42 -15.99 5.77
C ALA A 327 -13.44 -16.94 5.16
N HIS A 328 -13.15 -17.51 3.98
CA HIS A 328 -13.93 -18.63 3.45
C HIS A 328 -13.17 -19.96 3.64
N ARG A 329 -13.56 -20.73 4.66
CA ARG A 329 -12.80 -21.89 5.17
C ARG A 329 -12.48 -22.95 4.12
N LYS A 330 -13.40 -23.18 3.17
CA LYS A 330 -13.27 -24.29 2.20
C LYS A 330 -12.30 -24.01 1.06
N THR A 331 -12.12 -22.73 0.72
CA THR A 331 -11.27 -22.32 -0.41
C THR A 331 -9.92 -21.76 0.05
N HIS A 332 -9.74 -21.51 1.36
CA HIS A 332 -8.58 -20.82 1.91
C HIS A 332 -8.34 -19.45 1.22
N LEU A 333 -9.45 -18.78 0.89
CA LEU A 333 -9.45 -17.40 0.39
C LEU A 333 -9.90 -16.50 1.52
N PHE A 334 -9.38 -15.28 1.51
CA PHE A 334 -9.67 -14.28 2.51
C PHE A 334 -9.74 -12.90 1.86
N VAL A 335 -10.55 -12.03 2.44
CA VAL A 335 -10.55 -10.60 2.15
C VAL A 335 -10.31 -9.91 3.48
N LEU A 336 -9.18 -9.22 3.59
CA LEU A 336 -8.84 -8.44 4.78
C LEU A 336 -9.33 -7.01 4.57
N THR A 337 -10.15 -6.52 5.48
CA THR A 337 -10.70 -5.16 5.47
C THR A 337 -10.03 -4.35 6.57
N ILE A 338 -9.37 -3.26 6.19
CA ILE A 338 -8.80 -2.25 7.09
C ILE A 338 -9.76 -1.07 7.09
N MET A 339 -10.20 -0.65 8.28
CA MET A 339 -11.09 0.49 8.45
C MET A 339 -10.34 1.64 9.11
N PHE A 340 -10.37 2.80 8.47
CA PHE A 340 -9.93 4.06 9.03
C PHE A 340 -11.11 5.01 9.17
N HIS A 341 -11.48 5.32 10.41
CA HIS A 341 -12.64 6.17 10.69
C HIS A 341 -12.21 7.63 10.83
N SER A 342 -12.96 8.55 10.24
CA SER A 342 -12.67 9.99 10.24
C SER A 342 -11.23 10.28 9.81
N TYR A 343 -10.87 9.83 8.60
CA TYR A 343 -9.50 9.79 8.14
C TYR A 343 -8.88 11.21 8.16
N PRO A 344 -7.87 11.46 9.01
CA PRO A 344 -7.46 12.83 9.33
C PRO A 344 -6.52 13.44 8.27
N TYR A 345 -5.92 12.59 7.44
CA TYR A 345 -5.00 12.99 6.40
C TYR A 345 -5.65 12.97 5.02
N SER A 346 -4.85 13.23 3.99
CA SER A 346 -5.33 13.16 2.62
C SER A 346 -5.58 11.72 2.20
N THR A 347 -6.81 11.45 1.76
CA THR A 347 -7.27 10.10 1.39
C THR A 347 -6.54 9.58 0.17
N THR A 348 -6.30 10.45 -0.82
CA THR A 348 -5.63 10.12 -2.07
C THR A 348 -4.20 9.63 -1.84
N GLN A 349 -3.45 10.21 -0.90
CA GLN A 349 -2.11 9.73 -0.54
C GLN A 349 -2.14 8.33 0.11
N MET A 350 -3.10 8.04 1.00
CA MET A 350 -3.22 6.68 1.56
C MET A 350 -3.65 5.66 0.50
N MET A 351 -4.52 6.06 -0.42
CA MET A 351 -4.91 5.24 -1.57
C MET A 351 -3.73 4.98 -2.51
N ASP A 352 -2.88 5.97 -2.73
CA ASP A 352 -1.64 5.83 -3.49
C ASP A 352 -0.66 4.87 -2.79
N GLN A 353 -0.42 5.04 -1.48
CA GLN A 353 0.38 4.12 -0.67
C GLN A 353 -0.14 2.67 -0.80
N MET A 354 -1.46 2.50 -0.79
CA MET A 354 -2.10 1.20 -1.02
C MET A 354 -1.83 0.68 -2.45
N SER A 355 -2.05 1.51 -3.47
CA SER A 355 -1.83 1.16 -4.87
C SER A 355 -0.38 0.77 -5.17
N TYR A 356 0.58 1.41 -4.49
CA TYR A 356 2.01 1.13 -4.57
C TYR A 356 2.42 -0.13 -3.77
N GLY A 357 1.58 -0.61 -2.85
CA GLY A 357 1.94 -1.70 -1.93
C GLY A 357 2.83 -1.25 -0.75
N TYR A 358 2.77 0.04 -0.41
CA TYR A 358 3.54 0.70 0.65
C TYR A 358 2.77 0.83 1.97
N LEU A 359 1.92 -0.16 2.29
CA LEU A 359 1.24 -0.20 3.58
C LEU A 359 2.21 -0.67 4.67
N LYS A 360 2.51 0.21 5.61
CA LYS A 360 3.37 -0.07 6.77
C LYS A 360 2.62 0.19 8.07
N ILE A 361 2.97 -0.56 9.10
CA ILE A 361 2.46 -0.39 10.46
C ILE A 361 3.61 -0.12 11.41
N ARG A 362 3.34 0.61 12.49
CA ARG A 362 4.27 0.72 13.61
C ARG A 362 4.48 -0.68 14.18
N ASP A 363 5.73 -1.11 14.32
CA ASP A 363 6.06 -2.47 14.73
C ASP A 363 5.51 -2.74 16.14
N PRO A 364 4.62 -3.74 16.31
CA PRO A 364 4.09 -4.11 17.62
C PRO A 364 5.17 -4.54 18.63
N GLU A 365 6.31 -5.05 18.17
CA GLU A 365 7.44 -5.47 19.02
C GLU A 365 8.44 -4.34 19.27
N ASN A 366 8.61 -3.41 18.32
CA ASN A 366 9.50 -2.26 18.41
C ASN A 366 8.84 -0.95 17.92
N PRO A 367 8.12 -0.21 18.79
CA PRO A 367 7.31 0.94 18.37
C PRO A 367 8.07 2.14 17.76
N LYS A 368 9.41 2.10 17.75
CA LYS A 368 10.26 3.12 17.10
C LYS A 368 10.44 2.89 15.60
N GLN A 369 9.99 1.75 15.08
CA GLN A 369 10.19 1.35 13.68
C GLN A 369 8.86 1.04 13.00
N TYR A 370 8.88 1.09 11.68
CA TYR A 370 7.77 0.67 10.83
C TYR A 370 8.14 -0.63 10.11
N VAL A 371 7.17 -1.52 9.95
CA VAL A 371 7.33 -2.79 9.23
C VAL A 371 6.28 -2.90 8.11
N PRO A 372 6.63 -3.50 6.96
CA PRO A 372 5.66 -3.75 5.89
C PRO A 372 4.50 -4.63 6.37
N PHE A 373 3.27 -4.16 6.16
CA PHE A 373 2.07 -4.83 6.67
C PHE A 373 1.86 -6.19 6.00
N TYR A 374 2.12 -6.31 4.70
CA TYR A 374 2.06 -7.59 3.98
C TYR A 374 3.03 -8.64 4.55
N GLU A 375 4.24 -8.24 4.92
CA GLU A 375 5.21 -9.14 5.55
C GLU A 375 4.77 -9.56 6.94
N TYR A 376 4.27 -8.61 7.74
CA TYR A 376 3.69 -8.90 9.04
C TYR A 376 2.55 -9.93 8.93
N LEU A 377 1.66 -9.77 7.95
CA LEU A 377 0.56 -10.70 7.69
C LEU A 377 1.04 -12.10 7.29
N LEU A 378 2.05 -12.18 6.45
CA LEU A 378 2.67 -13.44 6.03
C LEU A 378 3.34 -14.15 7.21
N GLN A 379 4.15 -13.44 7.99
CA GLN A 379 4.93 -14.00 9.08
C GLN A 379 4.04 -14.44 10.25
N ASN A 380 3.03 -13.65 10.62
CA ASN A 380 2.20 -13.92 11.79
C ASN A 380 0.99 -14.81 11.46
N PHE A 381 0.38 -14.63 10.28
CA PHE A 381 -0.87 -15.31 9.91
C PHE A 381 -0.74 -16.26 8.72
N GLY A 382 0.40 -16.29 8.02
CA GLY A 382 0.57 -17.11 6.82
C GLY A 382 -0.28 -16.66 5.62
N LEU A 383 -0.71 -15.40 5.63
CA LEU A 383 -1.53 -14.81 4.58
C LEU A 383 -0.64 -14.25 3.46
N HIS A 384 -0.89 -14.70 2.25
CA HIS A 384 -0.23 -14.22 1.03
C HIS A 384 -1.14 -13.24 0.30
N ALA A 385 -0.58 -12.12 -0.17
CA ALA A 385 -1.28 -11.21 -1.07
C ALA A 385 -1.69 -11.93 -2.37
N CYS A 386 -2.90 -11.64 -2.85
CA CYS A 386 -3.52 -12.39 -3.92
C CYS A 386 -4.30 -11.47 -4.86
N GLY A 387 -3.57 -10.62 -5.59
CA GLY A 387 -4.13 -9.58 -6.45
C GLY A 387 -3.98 -8.18 -5.84
N PRO A 388 -4.33 -7.14 -6.60
CA PRO A 388 -4.20 -5.75 -6.16
C PRO A 388 -5.22 -5.41 -5.06
N ALA A 389 -4.80 -4.56 -4.12
CA ALA A 389 -5.70 -3.97 -3.14
C ALA A 389 -6.75 -3.07 -3.81
N LYS A 390 -7.92 -2.98 -3.18
CA LYS A 390 -9.02 -2.10 -3.60
C LYS A 390 -9.43 -1.24 -2.40
N CYS A 391 -10.09 -0.12 -2.65
CA CYS A 391 -10.60 0.74 -1.58
C CYS A 391 -12.07 1.13 -1.80
N LEU A 392 -12.71 1.49 -0.69
CA LEU A 392 -13.97 2.22 -0.66
C LEU A 392 -13.78 3.44 0.23
N ASP A 393 -14.10 4.61 -0.32
CA ASP A 393 -14.12 5.88 0.39
C ASP A 393 -15.57 6.23 0.72
N TYR A 394 -15.94 6.22 2.00
CA TYR A 394 -17.28 6.57 2.48
C TYR A 394 -17.29 8.03 2.90
N MET A 395 -17.84 8.90 2.07
CA MET A 395 -17.64 10.35 2.11
C MET A 395 -18.91 11.12 2.48
N SER A 396 -18.72 12.26 3.13
CA SER A 396 -19.80 13.21 3.44
C SER A 396 -20.23 14.07 2.25
N ALA A 397 -19.32 14.28 1.31
CA ALA A 397 -19.52 15.08 0.10
C ALA A 397 -18.41 14.76 -0.91
N LYS A 398 -18.63 15.11 -2.18
CA LYS A 398 -17.54 15.13 -3.16
C LYS A 398 -16.49 16.18 -2.78
N PRO A 399 -15.21 15.97 -3.13
CA PRO A 399 -14.20 17.01 -3.06
C PRO A 399 -14.61 18.25 -3.84
N VAL A 400 -14.16 19.42 -3.39
CA VAL A 400 -14.42 20.69 -4.10
C VAL A 400 -13.61 20.78 -5.39
N ASP A 401 -12.38 20.24 -5.41
CA ASP A 401 -11.58 20.11 -6.63
C ASP A 401 -11.97 18.82 -7.37
N GLU A 402 -12.42 18.96 -8.62
CA GLU A 402 -12.79 17.82 -9.47
C GLU A 402 -11.59 16.91 -9.79
N ARG A 403 -10.35 17.41 -9.71
CA ARG A 403 -9.14 16.61 -9.88
C ARG A 403 -8.93 15.68 -8.70
N GLU A 404 -9.09 16.17 -7.47
CA GLU A 404 -9.01 15.32 -6.28
C GLU A 404 -10.01 14.15 -6.38
N PHE A 405 -11.22 14.39 -6.90
CA PHE A 405 -12.19 13.33 -7.09
C PHE A 405 -11.78 12.30 -8.15
N GLN A 406 -11.08 12.72 -9.21
CA GLN A 406 -10.48 11.81 -10.19
C GLN A 406 -9.38 10.97 -9.56
N ASP A 407 -8.53 11.58 -8.74
CA ASP A 407 -7.44 10.87 -8.05
C ASP A 407 -7.96 9.87 -7.02
N ILE A 408 -9.08 10.16 -6.33
CA ILE A 408 -9.78 9.19 -5.48
C ILE A 408 -10.23 7.97 -6.29
N LEU A 409 -10.79 8.16 -7.48
CA LEU A 409 -11.18 7.05 -8.34
C LEU A 409 -9.97 6.32 -8.94
N ALA A 410 -8.88 7.03 -9.26
CA ALA A 410 -7.64 6.40 -9.72
C ALA A 410 -6.93 5.63 -8.59
N ALA A 411 -7.19 5.99 -7.33
CA ALA A 411 -6.40 5.60 -6.16
C ALA A 411 -4.93 6.03 -6.30
N GLU A 412 -4.72 7.28 -6.73
CA GLU A 412 -3.43 7.96 -6.90
C GLU A 412 -3.39 9.24 -6.06
N ALA A 413 -2.21 9.82 -5.85
CA ALA A 413 -2.05 11.00 -5.01
C ALA A 413 -2.46 12.28 -5.75
N PHE A 414 -3.38 13.06 -5.16
CA PHE A 414 -3.79 14.37 -5.69
C PHE A 414 -2.68 15.42 -5.55
N ASN A 415 -1.96 15.38 -4.43
CA ASN A 415 -0.89 16.33 -4.15
C ASN A 415 0.46 15.61 -4.19
N ASN A 416 1.06 15.57 -5.38
CA ASN A 416 2.34 14.92 -5.63
C ASN A 416 3.52 15.81 -5.19
N MET A 417 4.36 15.30 -4.30
CA MET A 417 5.59 15.93 -3.81
C MET A 417 6.80 15.57 -4.68
N SER A 418 6.80 14.39 -5.29
CA SER A 418 7.93 13.89 -6.07
C SER A 418 7.89 14.35 -7.54
N THR A 419 6.70 14.36 -8.14
CA THR A 419 6.51 14.61 -9.58
C THR A 419 5.23 15.40 -9.83
N GLU A 420 5.32 16.57 -10.45
CA GLU A 420 4.14 17.30 -10.92
C GLU A 420 3.53 16.60 -12.14
N TYR A 421 2.49 15.80 -11.91
CA TYR A 421 1.64 15.26 -12.96
C TYR A 421 0.17 15.32 -12.54
N ASP A 422 -0.69 15.50 -13.52
CA ASP A 422 -2.15 15.48 -13.38
C ASP A 422 -2.69 14.31 -14.21
N ILE A 423 -3.67 13.58 -13.67
CA ILE A 423 -4.37 12.54 -14.42
C ILE A 423 -5.29 13.19 -15.46
N ASP A 424 -4.97 13.00 -16.74
CA ASP A 424 -5.82 13.44 -17.87
C ASP A 424 -6.40 12.22 -18.60
N SER A 425 -7.43 11.61 -17.99
CA SER A 425 -8.12 10.43 -18.55
C SER A 425 -9.61 10.73 -18.79
N ASP A 426 -10.04 10.60 -20.05
CA ASP A 426 -11.45 10.73 -20.42
C ASP A 426 -12.34 9.69 -19.72
N GLU A 427 -11.82 8.47 -19.55
CA GLU A 427 -12.52 7.36 -18.91
C GLU A 427 -12.79 7.68 -17.42
N LEU A 428 -11.79 8.20 -16.70
CA LEU A 428 -11.95 8.60 -15.30
C LEU A 428 -12.88 9.80 -15.15
N ARG A 429 -12.81 10.77 -16.07
CA ARG A 429 -13.77 11.90 -16.10
C ARG A 429 -15.20 11.42 -16.27
N GLU A 430 -15.45 10.47 -17.16
CA GLU A 430 -16.77 9.86 -17.34
C GLU A 430 -17.22 9.10 -16.08
N MET A 431 -16.32 8.34 -15.46
CA MET A 431 -16.58 7.64 -14.20
C MET A 431 -16.98 8.62 -13.08
N CYS A 432 -16.32 9.78 -12.96
CA CYS A 432 -16.65 10.82 -11.96
C CYS A 432 -18.03 11.45 -12.15
N GLN A 433 -18.58 11.40 -13.37
CA GLN A 433 -19.87 11.97 -13.73
C GLN A 433 -21.01 10.93 -13.68
N THR A 434 -20.68 9.65 -13.65
CA THR A 434 -21.65 8.56 -13.77
C THR A 434 -21.98 7.96 -12.41
N ASN A 435 -23.02 8.46 -11.75
CA ASN A 435 -23.54 7.84 -10.53
C ASN A 435 -24.13 6.45 -10.85
N ARG A 436 -23.60 5.40 -10.21
CA ARG A 436 -24.04 4.01 -10.37
C ARG A 436 -24.73 3.45 -9.12
N ALA A 437 -25.16 4.30 -8.18
CA ALA A 437 -25.95 3.92 -7.02
C ALA A 437 -27.26 3.23 -7.42
N GLN A 438 -27.68 2.25 -6.61
CA GLN A 438 -28.96 1.55 -6.81
C GLN A 438 -30.06 2.09 -5.89
N PHE A 439 -29.69 2.86 -4.87
CA PHE A 439 -30.60 3.48 -3.93
C PHE A 439 -30.45 5.01 -3.96
N SER A 440 -31.45 5.72 -3.44
CA SER A 440 -31.54 7.18 -3.52
C SER A 440 -30.87 7.92 -2.37
N ASP A 441 -30.38 7.20 -1.37
CA ASP A 441 -29.80 7.76 -0.15
C ASP A 441 -28.28 7.98 -0.23
N TYR A 442 -27.66 7.59 -1.35
CA TYR A 442 -26.25 7.80 -1.63
C TYR A 442 -25.97 7.92 -3.14
N GLU A 443 -24.75 8.34 -3.47
CA GLU A 443 -24.18 8.26 -4.81
C GLU A 443 -22.96 7.32 -4.78
N ALA A 444 -22.74 6.54 -5.83
CA ALA A 444 -21.56 5.68 -5.94
C ALA A 444 -20.89 5.83 -7.30
N TYR A 445 -19.60 6.11 -7.26
CA TYR A 445 -18.72 6.25 -8.41
C TYR A 445 -17.64 5.19 -8.29
N LEU A 446 -17.41 4.43 -9.36
CA LEU A 446 -16.60 3.22 -9.29
C LEU A 446 -15.55 3.22 -10.40
N SER A 447 -14.36 2.78 -10.05
CA SER A 447 -13.27 2.45 -10.95
C SER A 447 -12.80 1.01 -10.73
N SER A 448 -11.73 0.62 -11.41
CA SER A 448 -11.07 -0.66 -11.18
C SER A 448 -10.33 -0.75 -9.84
N ARG A 449 -10.11 0.37 -9.14
CA ARG A 449 -9.35 0.43 -7.87
C ARG A 449 -10.18 0.88 -6.68
N SER A 450 -11.10 1.81 -6.90
CA SER A 450 -11.74 2.57 -5.84
C SER A 450 -13.25 2.66 -6.04
N ILE A 451 -13.97 2.76 -4.93
CA ILE A 451 -15.38 3.10 -4.88
C ILE A 451 -15.49 4.38 -4.05
N ALA A 452 -15.91 5.49 -4.67
CA ALA A 452 -16.31 6.68 -3.94
C ALA A 452 -17.81 6.60 -3.64
N TYR A 453 -18.13 6.39 -2.36
CA TYR A 453 -19.50 6.32 -1.84
C TYR A 453 -19.83 7.63 -1.14
N VAL A 454 -20.69 8.46 -1.73
CA VAL A 454 -21.07 9.77 -1.17
C VAL A 454 -22.43 9.64 -0.51
N LYS A 455 -22.48 9.71 0.83
CA LYS A 455 -23.73 9.61 1.59
C LYS A 455 -24.44 10.95 1.64
N ASN A 456 -25.76 10.96 1.37
CA ASN A 456 -26.56 12.18 1.43
C ASN A 456 -26.70 12.72 2.87
N ASP A 457 -26.91 11.81 3.83
CA ASP A 457 -27.05 12.11 5.26
C ASP A 457 -25.90 11.48 6.05
N PHE A 458 -24.69 12.01 5.91
CA PHE A 458 -23.49 11.49 6.57
C PHE A 458 -23.58 11.64 8.10
N ALA A 459 -23.50 10.52 8.83
CA ALA A 459 -23.68 10.51 10.28
C ALA A 459 -22.44 11.05 11.03
N GLU A 460 -22.66 11.85 12.08
CA GLU A 460 -21.57 12.38 12.92
C GLU A 460 -20.85 11.27 13.71
N LYS A 461 -21.58 10.24 14.14
CA LYS A 461 -21.03 9.14 14.93
C LYS A 461 -20.52 8.01 14.04
N VAL A 462 -19.33 7.51 14.39
CA VAL A 462 -18.67 6.40 13.69
C VAL A 462 -19.55 5.15 13.69
N GLU A 463 -20.22 4.85 14.80
CA GLU A 463 -21.03 3.65 14.95
C GLU A 463 -22.23 3.63 13.99
N ASP A 464 -22.85 4.79 13.78
CA ASP A 464 -23.95 4.95 12.83
C ASP A 464 -23.45 4.79 11.38
N ARG A 465 -22.27 5.35 11.06
CA ARG A 465 -21.64 5.18 9.73
C ARG A 465 -21.28 3.73 9.43
N ILE A 466 -20.77 2.99 10.42
CA ILE A 466 -20.50 1.54 10.30
C ILE A 466 -21.80 0.79 9.97
N CYS A 467 -22.91 1.13 10.64
CA CYS A 467 -24.19 0.50 10.38
C CYS A 467 -24.71 0.81 8.96
N ASP A 468 -24.53 2.05 8.50
CA ASP A 468 -24.97 2.51 7.19
C ASP A 468 -24.22 1.87 6.02
N VAL A 469 -22.95 1.51 6.19
CA VAL A 469 -22.08 1.04 5.09
C VAL A 469 -21.84 -0.47 5.11
N ALA A 470 -22.17 -1.16 6.21
CA ALA A 470 -21.86 -2.58 6.41
C ALA A 470 -22.40 -3.52 5.31
N ASP A 471 -23.53 -3.19 4.72
CA ASP A 471 -24.16 -3.98 3.66
C ASP A 471 -23.45 -3.86 2.33
N TYR A 472 -23.12 -2.62 1.97
CA TYR A 472 -22.33 -2.31 0.81
C TYR A 472 -20.94 -2.95 0.92
N LEU A 473 -20.28 -2.85 2.09
CA LEU A 473 -19.02 -3.53 2.38
C LEU A 473 -19.13 -5.05 2.17
N PHE A 474 -20.22 -5.66 2.64
CA PHE A 474 -20.43 -7.10 2.49
C PHE A 474 -20.58 -7.51 1.01
N ILE A 475 -21.30 -6.71 0.21
CA ILE A 475 -21.42 -6.94 -1.23
C ILE A 475 -20.05 -6.82 -1.92
N VAL A 476 -19.28 -5.78 -1.60
CA VAL A 476 -17.90 -5.59 -2.10
C VAL A 476 -17.04 -6.80 -1.77
N ILE A 477 -17.05 -7.27 -0.53
CA ILE A 477 -16.26 -8.42 -0.07
C ILE A 477 -16.63 -9.69 -0.84
N LEU A 478 -17.92 -9.95 -1.08
CA LEU A 478 -18.35 -11.10 -1.88
C LEU A 478 -17.87 -11.04 -3.33
N VAL A 479 -17.86 -9.85 -3.94
CA VAL A 479 -17.30 -9.64 -5.28
C VAL A 479 -15.78 -9.83 -5.26
N LEU A 480 -15.09 -9.37 -4.23
CA LEU A 480 -13.64 -9.54 -4.08
C LEU A 480 -13.23 -11.00 -3.89
N PHE A 481 -14.08 -11.87 -3.34
CA PHE A 481 -13.79 -13.32 -3.35
C PHE A 481 -13.70 -13.91 -4.76
N GLN A 482 -14.44 -13.36 -5.73
CA GLN A 482 -14.31 -13.76 -7.13
C GLN A 482 -12.96 -13.30 -7.70
N ASN A 483 -12.57 -12.06 -7.40
CA ASN A 483 -11.30 -11.45 -7.81
C ASN A 483 -10.12 -12.27 -7.24
N THR A 484 -10.13 -12.50 -5.92
CA THR A 484 -9.14 -13.31 -5.19
C THR A 484 -9.05 -14.74 -5.75
N ALA A 485 -10.19 -15.36 -6.10
CA ALA A 485 -10.22 -16.70 -6.66
C ALA A 485 -9.53 -16.78 -8.04
N LEU A 486 -9.73 -15.79 -8.89
CA LEU A 486 -9.09 -15.72 -10.21
C LEU A 486 -7.61 -15.42 -10.08
N GLU A 487 -7.24 -14.42 -9.29
CA GLU A 487 -5.86 -14.00 -9.08
C GLU A 487 -4.99 -15.13 -8.52
N LYS A 488 -5.52 -15.89 -7.55
CA LYS A 488 -4.82 -17.05 -6.99
C LYS A 488 -4.49 -18.07 -8.06
N VAL A 489 -5.45 -18.34 -8.94
CA VAL A 489 -5.30 -19.37 -9.96
C VAL A 489 -4.42 -18.86 -11.10
N ASN A 490 -4.58 -17.61 -11.53
CA ASN A 490 -3.74 -16.97 -12.54
C ASN A 490 -2.28 -16.98 -12.09
N THR A 491 -1.99 -16.51 -10.87
CA THR A 491 -0.63 -16.54 -10.31
C THR A 491 -0.05 -17.96 -10.35
N LYS A 492 -0.81 -18.95 -9.90
CA LYS A 492 -0.37 -20.36 -9.90
C LYS A 492 -0.12 -20.90 -11.31
N VAL A 493 -0.93 -20.53 -12.29
CA VAL A 493 -0.74 -20.93 -13.70
C VAL A 493 0.51 -20.23 -14.25
N THR A 494 0.65 -18.92 -14.07
CA THR A 494 1.82 -18.14 -14.50
C THR A 494 3.11 -18.72 -13.92
N ASP A 495 3.15 -18.98 -12.60
CA ASP A 495 4.31 -19.61 -11.93
C ASP A 495 4.67 -20.96 -12.55
N LEU A 496 3.67 -21.78 -12.93
CA LEU A 496 3.90 -23.07 -13.58
C LEU A 496 4.37 -22.95 -15.03
N LEU A 497 4.05 -21.86 -15.71
CA LEU A 497 4.48 -21.57 -17.07
C LEU A 497 5.91 -20.99 -17.10
N GLU A 498 6.25 -20.14 -16.13
CA GLU A 498 7.58 -19.53 -16.00
C GLU A 498 8.62 -20.54 -15.51
N ASN A 499 8.27 -21.38 -14.54
CA ASN A 499 9.16 -22.42 -14.06
C ASN A 499 9.17 -23.58 -15.07
N GLU A 500 10.35 -24.06 -15.49
CA GLU A 500 10.52 -25.26 -16.35
C GLU A 500 10.05 -26.59 -15.70
N GLY A 501 9.16 -26.52 -14.71
CA GLY A 501 8.62 -27.63 -13.95
C GLY A 501 7.83 -28.64 -14.79
N GLU A 502 7.57 -29.80 -14.19
CA GLU A 502 6.74 -30.87 -14.77
C GLU A 502 5.25 -30.49 -14.76
N VAL A 503 4.83 -29.62 -15.69
CA VAL A 503 3.40 -29.47 -16.04
C VAL A 503 2.83 -30.83 -16.47
N SER A 504 1.80 -31.31 -15.77
CA SER A 504 1.17 -32.62 -15.99
C SER A 504 -0.35 -32.55 -15.86
N PHE A 505 -1.06 -33.54 -16.41
CA PHE A 505 -2.53 -33.66 -16.26
C PHE A 505 -3.00 -33.65 -14.79
N ARG A 506 -2.18 -34.15 -13.86
CA ARG A 506 -2.54 -34.17 -12.43
C ARG A 506 -2.56 -32.76 -11.84
N ILE A 507 -1.53 -31.96 -12.12
CA ILE A 507 -1.46 -30.56 -11.67
C ILE A 507 -2.61 -29.75 -12.25
N LYS A 508 -2.91 -29.95 -13.53
CA LYS A 508 -4.06 -29.29 -14.16
C LYS A 508 -5.37 -29.65 -13.45
N LEU A 509 -5.62 -30.94 -13.20
CA LEU A 509 -6.83 -31.37 -12.48
C LEU A 509 -6.92 -30.76 -11.07
N GLU A 510 -5.80 -30.60 -10.37
CA GLU A 510 -5.76 -29.93 -9.07
C GLU A 510 -6.16 -28.46 -9.17
N ILE A 511 -5.71 -27.74 -10.21
CA ILE A 511 -6.09 -26.35 -10.48
C ILE A 511 -7.59 -26.25 -10.80
N ASP A 512 -8.10 -27.11 -11.68
CA ASP A 512 -9.52 -27.14 -12.06
C ASP A 512 -10.41 -27.43 -10.84
N GLN A 513 -9.99 -28.34 -9.96
CA GLN A 513 -10.71 -28.63 -8.71
C GLN A 513 -10.65 -27.48 -7.71
N GLU A 514 -9.54 -26.76 -7.64
CA GLU A 514 -9.39 -25.59 -6.77
C GLU A 514 -10.30 -24.45 -7.22
N TYR A 515 -10.29 -24.12 -8.50
CA TYR A 515 -11.22 -23.15 -9.09
C TYR A 515 -12.68 -23.62 -9.01
N GLY A 516 -12.94 -24.91 -9.20
CA GLY A 516 -14.29 -25.48 -9.06
C GLY A 516 -14.93 -25.22 -7.69
N LYS A 517 -14.14 -25.07 -6.62
CA LYS A 517 -14.64 -24.71 -5.29
C LYS A 517 -15.12 -23.26 -5.18
N THR A 518 -14.69 -22.39 -6.08
CA THR A 518 -14.99 -20.95 -6.07
C THR A 518 -16.20 -20.60 -6.93
N ILE A 519 -16.71 -21.53 -7.76
CA ILE A 519 -17.89 -21.34 -8.64
C ILE A 519 -19.08 -20.72 -7.91
N ARG A 520 -19.27 -21.06 -6.64
CA ARG A 520 -20.41 -20.56 -5.87
C ARG A 520 -20.38 -19.05 -5.61
N PHE A 521 -19.21 -18.41 -5.63
CA PHE A 521 -19.12 -16.94 -5.55
C PHE A 521 -19.74 -16.25 -6.77
N TRP A 522 -19.86 -16.95 -7.91
CA TRP A 522 -20.34 -16.43 -9.18
C TRP A 522 -21.86 -16.52 -9.36
N GLU A 523 -22.56 -17.17 -8.44
CA GLU A 523 -24.00 -17.39 -8.53
C GLU A 523 -24.76 -16.09 -8.23
N LYS A 524 -25.48 -15.55 -9.24
CA LYS A 524 -26.31 -14.34 -9.08
C LYS A 524 -27.33 -14.45 -7.93
N GLN A 525 -27.74 -15.66 -7.57
CA GLN A 525 -28.70 -15.92 -6.49
C GLN A 525 -28.08 -15.84 -5.08
N ASN A 526 -26.82 -15.43 -4.96
CA ASN A 526 -26.18 -15.18 -3.67
C ASN A 526 -26.96 -14.12 -2.86
N PHE A 527 -27.57 -13.15 -3.52
CA PHE A 527 -28.42 -12.12 -2.90
C PHE A 527 -29.91 -12.40 -3.16
N LYS A 528 -30.75 -12.19 -2.13
CA LYS A 528 -32.20 -12.38 -2.21
C LYS A 528 -32.90 -11.31 -3.04
N TYR A 529 -32.46 -10.06 -2.94
CA TYR A 529 -33.12 -8.92 -3.56
C TYR A 529 -32.43 -8.47 -4.85
N LEU A 530 -33.23 -7.95 -5.78
CA LEU A 530 -32.76 -7.52 -7.11
C LEU A 530 -31.75 -6.36 -7.01
N ALA A 531 -31.98 -5.40 -6.12
CA ALA A 531 -31.11 -4.24 -5.96
C ALA A 531 -29.68 -4.67 -5.58
N SER A 532 -29.52 -5.54 -4.58
CA SER A 532 -28.21 -6.07 -4.18
C SER A 532 -27.55 -6.93 -5.28
N GLN A 533 -28.33 -7.63 -6.10
CA GLN A 533 -27.80 -8.31 -7.28
C GLN A 533 -27.28 -7.33 -8.33
N GLN A 534 -27.93 -6.19 -8.50
CA GLN A 534 -27.50 -5.13 -9.42
C GLN A 534 -26.27 -4.40 -8.87
N GLU A 535 -26.21 -4.07 -7.59
CA GLU A 535 -25.02 -3.50 -6.94
C GLU A 535 -23.81 -4.43 -7.12
N SER A 536 -23.97 -5.70 -6.80
CA SER A 536 -22.91 -6.69 -7.00
C SER A 536 -22.45 -6.78 -8.46
N ALA A 537 -23.37 -6.68 -9.42
CA ALA A 537 -23.03 -6.70 -10.84
C ALA A 537 -22.24 -5.45 -11.27
N VAL A 538 -22.62 -4.27 -10.78
CA VAL A 538 -21.93 -3.00 -11.04
C VAL A 538 -20.52 -3.00 -10.45
N ILE A 539 -20.36 -3.45 -9.19
CA ILE A 539 -19.04 -3.55 -8.54
C ILE A 539 -18.17 -4.58 -9.28
N ARG A 540 -18.75 -5.71 -9.70
CA ARG A 540 -18.05 -6.76 -10.44
C ARG A 540 -17.54 -6.30 -11.80
N GLU A 541 -18.35 -5.51 -12.51
CA GLU A 541 -17.93 -4.85 -13.75
C GLU A 541 -16.79 -3.86 -13.48
N ALA A 542 -16.97 -2.98 -12.50
CA ALA A 542 -15.97 -1.96 -12.17
C ALA A 542 -14.61 -2.59 -11.80
N PHE A 543 -14.60 -3.63 -10.97
CA PHE A 543 -13.38 -4.33 -10.52
C PHE A 543 -12.79 -5.29 -11.54
N LEU A 544 -13.26 -5.25 -12.78
CA LEU A 544 -12.72 -5.99 -13.92
C LEU A 544 -12.72 -7.51 -13.74
N ASN A 545 -13.72 -8.05 -13.02
CA ASN A 545 -13.81 -9.49 -12.78
C ASN A 545 -14.06 -10.28 -14.08
N ASP A 546 -14.72 -9.67 -15.06
CA ASP A 546 -14.99 -10.30 -16.35
C ASP A 546 -13.70 -10.35 -17.21
N GLU A 547 -12.85 -9.32 -17.19
CA GLU A 547 -11.51 -9.36 -17.81
C GLU A 547 -10.61 -10.41 -17.15
N LEU A 548 -10.52 -10.43 -15.82
CA LEU A 548 -9.72 -11.44 -15.09
C LEU A 548 -10.16 -12.88 -15.43
N LYS A 549 -11.46 -13.07 -15.64
CA LYS A 549 -12.03 -14.36 -16.03
C LYS A 549 -11.66 -14.72 -17.48
N GLN A 550 -11.59 -13.74 -18.37
CA GLN A 550 -11.12 -13.94 -19.74
C GLN A 550 -9.63 -14.32 -19.75
N GLU A 551 -8.80 -13.57 -19.02
CA GLU A 551 -7.36 -13.87 -18.86
C GLU A 551 -7.14 -15.30 -18.32
N TYR A 552 -7.91 -15.69 -17.30
CA TYR A 552 -7.88 -17.06 -16.79
C TYR A 552 -8.21 -18.11 -17.86
N ALA A 553 -9.21 -17.85 -18.70
CA ALA A 553 -9.58 -18.78 -19.78
C ALA A 553 -8.44 -18.91 -20.81
N GLU A 554 -7.79 -17.80 -21.17
CA GLU A 554 -6.64 -17.78 -22.08
C GLU A 554 -5.44 -18.54 -21.50
N HIS A 555 -5.13 -18.33 -20.21
CA HIS A 555 -4.07 -19.06 -19.50
C HIS A 555 -4.34 -20.56 -19.39
N GLN A 556 -5.60 -20.95 -19.17
CA GLN A 556 -6.00 -22.36 -19.16
C GLN A 556 -5.86 -23.02 -20.53
N ASP A 557 -6.22 -22.33 -21.61
CA ASP A 557 -6.05 -22.82 -22.96
C ASP A 557 -4.58 -23.03 -23.31
N PHE A 558 -3.70 -22.13 -22.87
CA PHE A 558 -2.26 -22.31 -23.05
C PHE A 558 -1.72 -23.48 -22.22
N LEU A 559 -2.16 -23.62 -20.96
CA LEU A 559 -1.81 -24.76 -20.11
C LEU A 559 -2.23 -26.09 -20.73
N ASN A 560 -3.42 -26.15 -21.34
CA ASN A 560 -3.92 -27.32 -22.07
C ASN A 560 -2.98 -27.69 -23.22
N GLN A 561 -2.59 -26.71 -24.05
CA GLN A 561 -1.68 -26.96 -25.17
C GLN A 561 -0.34 -27.54 -24.70
N ILE A 562 0.23 -27.03 -23.59
CA ILE A 562 1.48 -27.54 -23.04
C ILE A 562 1.34 -28.98 -22.55
N VAL A 563 0.26 -29.29 -21.84
CA VAL A 563 -0.02 -30.64 -21.35
C VAL A 563 -0.17 -31.61 -22.52
N ASP A 564 -0.91 -31.24 -23.56
CA ASP A 564 -1.13 -32.06 -24.75
C ASP A 564 0.17 -32.31 -25.53
N VAL A 565 1.01 -31.29 -25.70
CA VAL A 565 2.33 -31.44 -26.33
C VAL A 565 3.22 -32.38 -25.52
N LYS A 566 3.25 -32.24 -24.19
CA LYS A 566 4.01 -33.14 -23.30
C LYS A 566 3.49 -34.57 -23.37
N ALA A 567 2.17 -34.76 -23.42
CA ALA A 567 1.54 -36.06 -23.58
C ALA A 567 1.93 -36.72 -24.91
N ALA A 568 1.87 -35.98 -26.02
CA ALA A 568 2.27 -36.46 -27.34
C ALA A 568 3.76 -36.87 -27.40
N ILE A 569 4.65 -36.10 -26.75
CA ILE A 569 6.07 -36.46 -26.63
C ILE A 569 6.24 -37.77 -25.85
N SER A 570 5.50 -37.95 -24.75
CA SER A 570 5.54 -39.16 -23.92
C SER A 570 5.00 -40.39 -24.67
N GLU A 571 3.90 -40.23 -25.40
CA GLU A 571 3.32 -41.28 -26.23
C GLU A 571 4.27 -41.66 -27.38
N SER A 572 4.91 -40.68 -28.02
CA SER A 572 5.94 -40.94 -29.04
C SER A 572 7.12 -41.76 -28.49
N ARG A 573 7.60 -41.44 -27.27
CA ARG A 573 8.64 -42.24 -26.60
C ARG A 573 8.16 -43.66 -26.29
N THR A 574 6.93 -43.81 -25.81
CA THR A 574 6.34 -45.10 -25.47
C THR A 574 6.14 -45.97 -26.72
N GLY A 575 5.63 -45.39 -27.81
CA GLY A 575 5.51 -46.06 -29.11
C GLY A 575 6.86 -46.47 -29.67
N LEU A 576 7.90 -45.65 -29.51
CA LEU A 576 9.26 -46.01 -29.91
C LEU A 576 9.79 -47.22 -29.11
N ILE A 577 9.55 -47.26 -27.79
CA ILE A 577 9.92 -48.42 -26.95
C ILE A 577 9.19 -49.68 -27.41
N ILE A 578 7.88 -49.59 -27.65
CA ILE A 578 7.07 -50.72 -28.13
C ILE A 578 7.61 -51.23 -29.47
N ASN A 579 7.93 -50.32 -30.40
CA ASN A 579 8.50 -50.69 -31.70
C ASN A 579 9.88 -51.36 -31.55
N VAL A 580 10.75 -50.88 -30.67
CA VAL A 580 12.04 -51.52 -30.39
C VAL A 580 11.86 -52.93 -29.82
N VAL A 581 10.94 -53.10 -28.86
CA VAL A 581 10.62 -54.42 -28.29
C VAL A 581 10.04 -55.36 -29.36
N ALA A 582 9.15 -54.86 -30.23
CA ALA A 582 8.58 -55.62 -31.33
C ALA A 582 9.65 -56.07 -32.33
N ILE A 583 10.62 -55.21 -32.67
CA ILE A 583 11.77 -55.56 -33.52
C ILE A 583 12.60 -56.67 -32.87
N ILE A 584 12.91 -56.55 -31.57
CA ILE A 584 13.68 -57.57 -30.85
C ILE A 584 12.94 -58.92 -30.88
N LEU A 585 11.64 -58.92 -30.60
CA LEU A 585 10.81 -60.13 -30.65
C LEU A 585 10.72 -60.72 -32.06
N ALA A 586 10.63 -59.89 -33.10
CA ALA A 586 10.63 -60.33 -34.49
C ALA A 586 11.98 -60.95 -34.91
N VAL A 587 13.11 -60.44 -34.40
CA VAL A 587 14.42 -61.06 -34.66
C VAL A 587 14.51 -62.43 -33.97
N ILE A 588 14.05 -62.52 -32.72
CA ILE A 588 14.02 -63.79 -31.97
C ILE A 588 13.11 -64.82 -32.65
N SER A 589 11.97 -64.42 -33.22
CA SER A 589 11.04 -65.38 -33.84
C SER A 589 11.60 -66.02 -35.13
N VAL A 590 12.54 -65.36 -35.82
CA VAL A 590 13.21 -65.91 -37.01
C VAL A 590 14.47 -66.71 -36.65
N GLN A 591 14.84 -66.79 -35.37
CA GLN A 591 15.98 -67.57 -34.87
C GLN A 591 16.02 -69.01 -35.42
N PRO A 592 14.94 -69.81 -35.37
CA PRO A 592 15.01 -71.22 -35.78
C PRO A 592 15.45 -71.38 -37.24
N PHE A 593 14.97 -70.50 -38.12
CA PHE A 593 15.31 -70.49 -39.54
C PHE A 593 16.79 -70.17 -39.79
N PHE A 594 17.33 -69.16 -39.10
CA PHE A 594 18.75 -68.82 -39.22
C PHE A 594 19.67 -69.90 -38.65
N VAL A 595 19.27 -70.51 -37.53
CA VAL A 595 20.00 -71.64 -36.94
C VAL A 595 20.02 -72.82 -37.90
N GLU A 596 18.90 -73.16 -38.55
CA GLU A 596 18.85 -74.22 -39.57
C GLU A 596 19.80 -73.95 -40.74
N ILE A 597 19.79 -72.72 -41.29
CA ILE A 597 20.73 -72.33 -42.36
C ILE A 597 22.18 -72.48 -41.89
N LEU A 598 22.51 -72.00 -40.70
CA LEU A 598 23.86 -72.09 -40.13
C LEU A 598 24.28 -73.55 -39.92
N GLN A 599 23.37 -74.42 -39.46
CA GLN A 599 23.65 -75.85 -39.30
C GLN A 599 23.97 -76.53 -40.64
N VAL A 600 23.24 -76.20 -41.70
CA VAL A 600 23.52 -76.71 -43.06
C VAL A 600 24.89 -76.23 -43.55
N LEU A 601 25.21 -74.96 -43.32
CA LEU A 601 26.46 -74.34 -43.76
C LEU A 601 27.67 -74.87 -42.96
N TYR A 602 27.52 -75.06 -41.65
CA TYR A 602 28.55 -75.62 -40.76
C TYR A 602 28.84 -77.08 -41.11
N LYS A 603 27.80 -77.85 -41.47
CA LYS A 603 27.95 -79.23 -41.95
C LYS A 603 28.75 -79.32 -43.26
N HIS A 604 28.67 -78.30 -44.11
CA HIS A 604 29.50 -78.21 -45.32
C HIS A 604 30.95 -77.80 -45.07
N LEU A 605 31.23 -77.16 -43.93
CA LEU A 605 32.56 -76.71 -43.53
C LEU A 605 33.25 -77.62 -42.50
N ASP A 606 32.66 -78.79 -42.21
CA ASP A 606 33.12 -79.78 -41.20
C ASP A 606 33.19 -79.23 -39.76
N ILE A 607 32.30 -78.27 -39.43
CA ILE A 607 32.15 -77.69 -38.09
C ILE A 607 30.97 -78.38 -37.39
N GLN A 608 31.13 -78.71 -36.09
CA GLN A 608 30.05 -79.34 -35.32
C GLN A 608 28.79 -78.46 -35.28
N ALA A 609 27.64 -79.03 -35.69
CA ALA A 609 26.37 -78.33 -35.80
C ALA A 609 25.87 -77.73 -34.47
N ALA A 610 26.31 -78.26 -33.33
CA ALA A 610 26.00 -77.73 -32.00
C ALA A 610 26.47 -76.29 -31.77
N TYR A 611 27.45 -75.82 -32.54
CA TYR A 611 27.93 -74.44 -32.43
C TYR A 611 26.99 -73.42 -33.09
N ALA A 612 26.06 -73.83 -33.98
CA ALA A 612 25.18 -72.92 -34.71
C ALA A 612 24.28 -72.08 -33.78
N ASP A 613 23.71 -72.71 -32.74
CA ASP A 613 22.91 -72.01 -31.72
C ASP A 613 23.75 -71.01 -30.94
N SER A 614 24.96 -71.40 -30.54
CA SER A 614 25.87 -70.52 -29.82
C SER A 614 26.31 -69.34 -30.69
N THR A 615 26.64 -69.55 -31.97
CA THR A 615 27.02 -68.48 -32.89
C THR A 615 25.88 -67.50 -33.11
N TYR A 616 24.64 -67.98 -33.31
CA TYR A 616 23.48 -67.10 -33.44
C TYR A 616 23.31 -66.23 -32.18
N ASN A 617 23.36 -66.85 -30.99
CA ASN A 617 23.21 -66.13 -29.72
C ASN A 617 24.32 -65.10 -29.49
N TYR A 618 25.58 -65.43 -29.77
CA TYR A 618 26.70 -64.47 -29.66
C TYR A 618 26.61 -63.35 -30.71
N THR A 619 26.13 -63.66 -31.92
CA THR A 619 25.94 -62.66 -32.99
C THR A 619 24.77 -61.72 -32.66
N LEU A 620 23.69 -62.26 -32.10
CA LEU A 620 22.54 -61.49 -31.63
C LEU A 620 22.94 -60.56 -30.47
N PHE A 621 23.57 -61.10 -29.41
CA PHE A 621 24.03 -60.30 -28.28
C PHE A 621 25.08 -59.28 -28.69
N GLY A 622 26.06 -59.68 -29.51
CA GLY A 622 27.08 -58.78 -30.04
C GLY A 622 26.48 -57.67 -30.91
N GLY A 623 25.50 -58.00 -31.75
CA GLY A 623 24.78 -57.06 -32.59
C GLY A 623 23.93 -56.07 -31.78
N ILE A 624 23.23 -56.54 -30.74
CA ILE A 624 22.45 -55.69 -29.84
C ILE A 624 23.38 -54.74 -29.06
N VAL A 625 24.49 -55.23 -28.53
CA VAL A 625 25.48 -54.39 -27.82
C VAL A 625 26.08 -53.35 -28.76
N ALA A 626 26.48 -53.74 -29.98
CA ALA A 626 26.99 -52.81 -30.97
C ALA A 626 25.95 -51.75 -31.38
N PHE A 627 24.68 -52.15 -31.55
CA PHE A 627 23.58 -51.23 -31.85
C PHE A 627 23.35 -50.24 -30.70
N ILE A 628 23.35 -50.69 -29.45
CA ILE A 628 23.22 -49.82 -28.26
C ILE A 628 24.39 -48.83 -28.18
N VAL A 629 25.62 -49.27 -28.47
CA VAL A 629 26.81 -48.40 -28.48
C VAL A 629 26.71 -47.36 -29.61
N ILE A 630 26.35 -47.77 -30.83
CA ILE A 630 26.20 -46.87 -31.99
C ILE A 630 25.05 -45.87 -31.74
N TYR A 631 23.92 -46.33 -31.22
CA TYR A 631 22.79 -45.46 -30.87
C TYR A 631 23.18 -44.41 -29.83
N ASN A 632 23.93 -44.78 -28.79
CA ASN A 632 24.43 -43.84 -27.79
C ASN A 632 25.43 -42.82 -28.37
N ILE A 633 26.29 -43.24 -29.31
CA ILE A 633 27.22 -42.34 -30.01
C ILE A 633 26.46 -41.34 -30.89
N ILE A 634 25.44 -41.79 -31.64
CA ILE A 634 24.61 -40.93 -32.49
C ILE A 634 23.77 -39.97 -31.64
N ARG A 635 23.20 -40.44 -30.53
CA ARG A 635 22.45 -39.61 -29.57
C ARG A 635 23.34 -38.53 -28.94
N ARG A 636 24.58 -38.86 -28.54
CA ARG A 636 25.55 -37.86 -28.06
C ARG A 636 25.89 -36.84 -29.12
N LYS A 637 26.08 -37.23 -30.39
CA LYS A 637 26.32 -36.29 -31.50
C LYS A 637 25.14 -35.35 -31.77
N ARG A 638 23.89 -35.84 -31.72
CA ARG A 638 22.69 -34.99 -31.86
C ARG A 638 22.51 -34.00 -30.71
N HIS A 639 22.83 -34.37 -29.47
CA HIS A 639 22.81 -33.43 -28.34
C HIS A 639 23.87 -32.31 -28.45
N ILE A 640 25.01 -32.60 -29.10
CA ILE A 640 26.09 -31.60 -29.32
C ILE A 640 25.72 -30.63 -30.46
N SER A 641 24.95 -31.07 -31.47
CA SER A 641 24.52 -30.19 -32.57
C SER A 641 23.32 -29.29 -32.25
N VAL A 642 22.62 -29.53 -31.13
CA VAL A 642 21.48 -28.72 -30.66
C VAL A 642 21.92 -27.67 -29.61
N ARG A 643 23.18 -27.72 -29.14
CA ARG A 643 23.80 -26.74 -28.23
C ARG A 643 24.75 -25.74 -28.93
N ARG A 644 24.82 -25.78 -30.25
CA ARG A 644 25.36 -24.70 -31.11
C ARG A 644 24.19 -24.08 -31.83
#